data_AF-A0A2A9DV37-F1
#
_entry.id   AF-A0A2A9DV37-F1
#
_cell.length_a   1.000
_cell.length_b   1.000
_cell.length_c   1.000
_cell.angle_alpha   90.00
_cell.angle_beta   90.00
_cell.angle_gamma   90.00
#
_symmetry.space_group_name_H-M   'P 1'
#
loop_
_entity.id
_entity.type
_entity.pdbx_description
1 polymer ?
#
loop_
_entity_poly.entity_id
_entity_poly.type
_entity_poly.pdbx_seq_one_letter_code
_entity_poly.pdbx_strand_id
1 'polypeptide(L)'
;MTINDIFTVIWRRKWIIIAVTVLASAIAVSYLQRLTPNFESSTTIRISPLMTEAINTGMLSGIAVDVDPSVISTPTVLEAAEVELKVPSGSLVGSISQEPIETATTTTSTFHVTASAGDPRVSQQRAAAAAAAYSAYLDGVMASTQKALSEQLAEVSGEAKTYQNQVDDDPADQLAQTNLTTALARVNALNASITSLQTAGPPATITAAASAGASTNPTTLTVAGVALASGLLAGLGLALARDRLDTRIRRPDEIERATSSPVLAQLPIDRRATRKSGYLPAEGGESSPMSEGLRSLRTTLQVAMPRESGVLVVTSVEPGDGKTFVSANLAASWARTGRRVVLVAGDLRRPSLDAYFPDSMGGPGLGGLLSASGPADDIALPVRALDALQPTAIDGLRVLPPGALRDDPADALATARMGALLRALSDTADIVIVDTPPALALADASMVAGYADGTIVLASMNRTKQPLLSHVFTTLTANGAAVLGTVANRTRHKLPRSYSAYYLADDERPRMPHGERLDRMDRQSSVRAPRADRSEPRPHERRDRVLVVCTANESRSPFAAAMLRAKTRGSALDIDSAGTEATGRGASQTAALHAAAAGLDLSSHTSTQVDPASLTEYDLILTLTREHARTLLASTSDIAPRLFTVRQFAQWIDGHERPSGVSLGSWLDDESDQSALDFLGDNPEDDIDDPTGRTASRWKTMIALLDEALADIASGLYPSSPSHLPVAAQRTRRS
;
A
#
# COMPACT_ATOMS: atom_id res chain seq x y z
N MET A 1 2.92 8.69 -5.42
CA MET A 1 2.30 7.52 -4.76
C MET A 1 1.38 6.89 -5.79
N THR A 2 1.70 5.68 -6.24
CA THR A 2 0.92 4.96 -7.24
C THR A 2 -0.35 4.37 -6.61
N ILE A 3 -1.34 3.98 -7.41
CA ILE A 3 -2.55 3.30 -6.93
C ILE A 3 -2.18 2.02 -6.15
N ASN A 4 -1.18 1.28 -6.63
CA ASN A 4 -0.69 0.09 -5.95
C ASN A 4 -0.14 0.40 -4.54
N ASP A 5 0.56 1.52 -4.38
CA ASP A 5 1.07 1.93 -3.06
C ASP A 5 -0.09 2.14 -2.08
N ILE A 6 -1.15 2.82 -2.49
CA ILE A 6 -2.34 3.07 -1.65
C ILE A 6 -2.98 1.74 -1.21
N PHE A 7 -3.16 0.79 -2.13
CA PHE A 7 -3.69 -0.54 -1.78
C PHE A 7 -2.82 -1.28 -0.78
N THR A 8 -1.49 -1.22 -0.93
CA THR A 8 -0.59 -1.86 0.05
C THR A 8 -0.68 -1.23 1.43
N VAL A 9 -0.85 0.10 1.51
CA VAL A 9 -1.03 0.80 2.79
C VAL A 9 -2.33 0.39 3.46
N ILE A 10 -3.44 0.38 2.70
CA ILE A 10 -4.76 -0.04 3.20
C ILE A 10 -4.68 -1.46 3.76
N TRP A 11 -4.08 -2.40 3.02
CA TRP A 11 -3.97 -3.78 3.47
C TRP A 11 -3.11 -3.93 4.73
N ARG A 12 -2.01 -3.18 4.82
CA ARG A 12 -1.09 -3.18 5.97
C ARG A 12 -1.73 -2.60 7.24
N ARG A 13 -2.54 -1.56 7.08
CA ARG A 13 -3.12 -0.79 8.19
C ARG A 13 -4.62 -1.03 8.37
N LYS A 14 -5.17 -2.09 7.78
CA LYS A 14 -6.61 -2.43 7.84
C LYS A 14 -7.17 -2.43 9.25
N TRP A 15 -6.39 -2.86 10.24
CA TRP A 15 -6.80 -2.87 11.65
C TRP A 15 -7.01 -1.47 12.23
N ILE A 16 -6.26 -0.46 11.77
CA ILE A 16 -6.48 0.94 12.15
C ILE A 16 -7.79 1.44 11.54
N ILE A 17 -8.01 1.16 10.25
CA ILE A 17 -9.23 1.56 9.54
C ILE A 17 -10.46 0.94 10.22
N ILE A 18 -10.40 -0.36 10.52
CA ILE A 18 -11.46 -1.09 11.21
C ILE A 18 -11.68 -0.51 12.62
N ALA A 19 -10.64 -0.33 13.42
CA ALA A 19 -10.78 0.18 14.79
C ALA A 19 -11.43 1.59 14.82
N VAL A 20 -11.01 2.49 13.94
CA VAL A 20 -11.58 3.85 13.84
C VAL A 20 -13.03 3.80 13.35
N THR A 21 -13.34 2.93 12.39
CA THR A 21 -14.71 2.77 11.88
C THR A 21 -15.65 2.18 12.95
N VAL A 22 -15.17 1.19 13.71
CA VAL A 22 -15.92 0.59 14.83
C VAL A 22 -16.15 1.63 15.93
N LEU A 23 -15.14 2.44 16.25
CA LEU A 23 -15.27 3.52 17.24
C LEU A 23 -16.31 4.57 16.81
N ALA A 24 -16.25 5.04 15.56
CA ALA A 24 -17.25 5.97 15.02
C ALA A 24 -18.67 5.37 15.05
N SER A 25 -18.80 4.09 14.72
CA SER A 25 -20.08 3.37 14.77
C SER A 25 -20.61 3.23 16.21
N ALA A 26 -19.73 2.95 17.17
CA ALA A 26 -20.10 2.85 18.59
C ALA A 26 -20.57 4.21 19.15
N ILE A 27 -19.89 5.29 18.76
CA ILE A 27 -20.30 6.67 19.11
C ILE A 27 -21.69 6.96 18.52
N ALA A 28 -21.94 6.58 17.27
CA ALA A 28 -23.23 6.77 16.61
C ALA A 28 -24.36 5.98 17.28
N VAL A 29 -24.12 4.73 17.68
CA VAL A 29 -25.08 3.93 18.44
C VAL A 29 -25.35 4.58 19.80
N SER A 30 -24.30 5.03 20.51
CA SER A 30 -24.48 5.74 21.79
C SER A 30 -25.23 7.06 21.62
N TYR A 31 -25.05 7.76 20.51
CA TYR A 31 -25.79 8.98 20.20
C TYR A 31 -27.27 8.67 19.98
N LEU A 32 -27.59 7.66 19.16
CA LEU A 32 -28.97 7.21 18.91
C LEU A 32 -29.68 6.75 20.19
N GLN A 33 -28.98 6.08 21.12
CA GLN A 33 -29.55 5.65 22.39
C GLN A 33 -29.87 6.80 23.36
N ARG A 34 -29.20 7.95 23.20
CA ARG A 34 -29.41 9.14 24.04
C ARG A 34 -30.37 10.15 23.39
N LEU A 35 -30.73 9.93 22.13
CA LEU A 35 -31.60 10.83 21.40
C LEU A 35 -33.04 10.63 21.89
N THR A 36 -33.62 11.68 22.47
CA THR A 36 -35.03 11.67 22.88
C THR A 36 -35.90 11.65 21.64
N PRO A 37 -36.79 10.65 21.47
CA PRO A 37 -37.58 10.55 20.26
C PRO A 37 -38.63 11.66 20.23
N ASN A 38 -38.57 12.54 19.22
CA ASN A 38 -39.61 13.52 18.96
C ASN A 38 -40.55 13.05 17.84
N PHE A 39 -41.85 13.23 18.06
CA PHE A 39 -42.91 12.95 17.11
C PHE A 39 -43.79 14.18 16.91
N GLU A 40 -44.21 14.41 15.66
CA GLU A 40 -45.12 15.49 15.29
C GLU A 40 -46.38 14.93 14.65
N SER A 41 -47.52 15.53 15.01
CA SER A 41 -48.82 15.27 14.41
C SER A 41 -49.44 16.59 13.97
N SER A 42 -50.08 16.60 12.81
CA SER A 42 -50.78 17.78 12.28
C SER A 42 -52.28 17.53 12.14
N THR A 43 -53.06 18.58 12.36
CA THR A 43 -54.52 18.63 12.09
C THR A 43 -54.83 19.91 11.33
N THR A 44 -55.92 19.94 10.58
CA THR A 44 -56.26 21.09 9.72
C THR A 44 -57.57 21.73 10.14
N ILE A 45 -57.51 23.03 10.44
CA ILE A 45 -58.68 23.82 10.85
C ILE A 45 -59.00 24.82 9.74
N ARG A 46 -60.26 24.83 9.32
CA ARG A 46 -60.81 25.84 8.41
C ARG A 46 -61.71 26.78 9.17
N ILE A 47 -61.41 28.06 9.07
CA ILE A 47 -62.18 29.15 9.66
C ILE A 47 -63.27 29.60 8.68
N SER A 48 -64.46 29.90 9.21
CA SER A 48 -65.58 30.41 8.41
C SER A 48 -65.25 31.76 7.76
N PRO A 49 -65.93 32.17 6.68
CA PRO A 49 -65.71 33.47 6.04
C PRO A 49 -65.89 34.66 6.99
N LEU A 50 -66.92 34.59 7.83
CA LEU A 50 -67.22 35.61 8.84
C LEU A 50 -66.06 35.77 9.85
N MET A 51 -65.54 34.66 10.35
CA MET A 51 -64.40 34.69 11.28
C MET A 51 -63.09 35.05 10.58
N THR A 52 -62.95 34.74 9.29
CA THR A 52 -61.82 35.18 8.46
C THR A 52 -61.81 36.70 8.29
N GLU A 53 -62.98 37.32 8.12
CA GLU A 53 -63.14 38.77 8.12
C GLU A 53 -62.79 39.38 9.49
N ALA A 54 -63.23 38.74 10.57
CA ALA A 54 -62.90 39.17 11.93
C ALA A 54 -61.40 39.09 12.24
N ILE A 55 -60.67 38.10 11.71
CA ILE A 55 -59.21 38.02 11.80
C ILE A 55 -58.53 39.21 11.12
N ASN A 56 -59.01 39.58 9.93
CA ASN A 56 -58.41 40.67 9.16
C ASN A 56 -58.71 42.06 9.76
N THR A 57 -59.87 42.22 10.40
CA THR A 57 -60.37 43.51 10.87
C THR A 57 -60.25 43.71 12.39
N GLY A 58 -60.03 42.64 13.14
CA GLY A 58 -60.11 42.64 14.62
C GLY A 58 -61.51 42.87 15.16
N MET A 59 -62.55 42.81 14.31
CA MET A 59 -63.93 43.08 14.66
C MET A 59 -64.87 41.99 14.16
N LEU A 60 -65.77 41.54 15.02
CA LEU A 60 -66.88 40.66 14.67
C LEU A 60 -68.20 41.42 14.83
N SER A 61 -68.88 41.74 13.72
CA SER A 61 -70.13 42.52 13.74
C SER A 61 -70.02 43.87 14.50
N GLY A 62 -68.87 44.54 14.41
CA GLY A 62 -68.60 45.83 15.07
C GLY A 62 -68.12 45.75 16.53
N ILE A 63 -67.98 44.53 17.08
CA ILE A 63 -67.42 44.30 18.41
C ILE A 63 -65.96 43.85 18.25
N ALA A 64 -65.04 44.45 19.01
CA ALA A 64 -63.63 44.05 18.97
C ALA A 64 -63.45 42.65 19.56
N VAL A 65 -62.79 41.75 18.82
CA VAL A 65 -62.53 40.37 19.29
C VAL A 65 -61.15 39.88 18.87
N ASP A 66 -60.55 39.04 19.70
CA ASP A 66 -59.30 38.37 19.41
C ASP A 66 -59.57 36.97 18.85
N VAL A 67 -59.43 36.82 17.54
CA VAL A 67 -59.72 35.57 16.80
C VAL A 67 -58.54 35.12 15.96
N ASP A 68 -57.37 35.74 16.16
CA ASP A 68 -56.16 35.41 15.41
C ASP A 68 -55.80 33.92 15.61
N PRO A 69 -55.36 33.21 14.55
CA PRO A 69 -54.93 31.82 14.69
C PRO A 69 -53.86 31.60 15.76
N SER A 70 -53.07 32.61 16.12
CA SER A 70 -52.09 32.58 17.20
C SER A 70 -52.66 32.45 18.60
N VAL A 71 -53.96 32.68 18.76
CA VAL A 71 -54.67 32.44 20.02
C VAL A 71 -54.63 30.96 20.42
N ILE A 72 -54.47 30.03 19.48
CA ILE A 72 -54.35 28.59 19.80
C ILE A 72 -53.16 28.25 20.70
N SER A 73 -52.09 29.04 20.66
CA SER A 73 -50.90 28.89 21.52
C SER A 73 -51.00 29.70 22.82
N THR A 74 -52.10 30.40 23.07
CA THR A 74 -52.29 31.19 24.30
C THR A 74 -52.70 30.32 25.48
N PRO A 75 -52.41 30.73 26.74
CA PRO A 75 -52.79 29.96 27.93
C PRO A 75 -54.28 29.61 27.99
N THR A 76 -55.17 30.48 27.51
CA THR A 76 -56.63 30.25 27.53
C THR A 76 -57.04 29.02 26.73
N VAL A 77 -56.49 28.84 25.53
CA VAL A 77 -56.79 27.68 24.67
C VAL A 77 -56.02 26.45 25.14
N LEU A 78 -54.75 26.63 25.53
CA LEU A 78 -53.89 25.55 26.00
C LEU A 78 -54.41 24.91 27.30
N GLU A 79 -54.86 25.70 28.28
CA GLU A 79 -55.43 25.18 29.53
C GLU A 79 -56.70 24.37 29.28
N ALA A 80 -57.55 24.80 28.34
CA ALA A 80 -58.74 24.05 27.95
C ALA A 80 -58.38 22.69 27.33
N ALA A 81 -57.36 22.65 26.46
CA ALA A 81 -56.84 21.40 25.90
C ALA A 81 -56.17 20.52 26.97
N GLU A 82 -55.48 21.10 27.96
CA GLU A 82 -54.85 20.38 29.07
C GLU A 82 -55.86 19.70 29.98
N VAL A 83 -56.98 20.38 30.26
CA VAL A 83 -58.11 19.83 31.01
C VAL A 83 -58.72 18.63 30.29
N GLU A 84 -58.91 18.73 28.97
CA GLU A 84 -59.43 17.62 28.15
C GLU A 84 -58.49 16.41 28.17
N LEU A 85 -57.18 16.66 28.05
CA LEU A 85 -56.13 15.64 28.05
C LEU A 85 -55.79 15.10 29.44
N LYS A 86 -56.31 15.71 30.52
CA LYS A 86 -55.99 15.39 31.92
C LYS A 86 -54.50 15.47 32.23
N VAL A 87 -53.84 16.48 31.67
CA VAL A 87 -52.39 16.73 31.85
C VAL A 87 -52.17 17.96 32.75
N PRO A 88 -51.00 18.10 33.39
CA PRO A 88 -50.70 19.26 34.23
C PRO A 88 -50.76 20.57 33.45
N SER A 89 -51.16 21.65 34.13
CA SER A 89 -51.20 22.98 33.56
C SER A 89 -49.83 23.45 33.08
N GLY A 90 -49.75 24.00 31.88
CA GLY A 90 -48.52 24.47 31.24
C GLY A 90 -47.72 23.39 30.51
N SER A 91 -48.19 22.14 30.45
CA SER A 91 -47.52 21.03 29.77
C SER A 91 -47.57 21.09 28.25
N LEU A 92 -48.47 21.91 27.68
CA LEU A 92 -48.61 22.11 26.24
C LEU A 92 -47.86 23.35 25.71
N VAL A 93 -47.37 24.23 26.60
CA VAL A 93 -46.67 25.46 26.22
C VAL A 93 -45.44 25.13 25.39
N GLY A 94 -45.35 25.72 24.19
CA GLY A 94 -44.26 25.50 23.24
C GLY A 94 -44.30 24.17 22.48
N SER A 95 -45.28 23.31 22.75
CA SER A 95 -45.46 22.03 22.05
C SER A 95 -46.43 22.10 20.86
N ILE A 96 -47.20 23.19 20.75
CA ILE A 96 -48.18 23.44 19.71
C ILE A 96 -47.76 24.67 18.90
N SER A 97 -47.75 24.53 17.58
CA SER A 97 -47.54 25.60 16.62
C SER A 97 -48.65 25.62 15.57
N GLN A 98 -48.86 26.78 14.96
CA GLN A 98 -49.72 26.91 13.79
C GLN A 98 -48.97 27.48 12.59
N GLU A 99 -49.28 26.96 11.41
CA GLU A 99 -48.77 27.45 10.14
C GLU A 99 -49.93 27.65 9.15
N PRO A 100 -50.07 28.84 8.53
CA PRO A 100 -51.12 29.07 7.54
C PRO A 100 -50.87 28.24 6.27
N ILE A 101 -51.95 27.77 5.64
CA ILE A 101 -51.87 27.11 4.33
C ILE A 101 -51.87 28.20 3.25
N GLU A 102 -50.80 28.30 2.46
CA GLU A 102 -50.60 29.34 1.43
C GLU A 102 -51.72 29.40 0.35
N THR A 103 -52.60 28.40 0.32
CA THR A 103 -53.74 28.29 -0.61
C THR A 103 -55.04 28.87 -0.04
N ALA A 104 -54.98 29.76 0.96
CA ALA A 104 -56.15 30.43 1.50
C ALA A 104 -56.81 31.27 0.40
N THR A 105 -57.95 30.79 -0.13
CA THR A 105 -58.87 31.60 -0.93
C THR A 105 -59.21 32.86 -0.14
N THR A 106 -59.41 33.99 -0.81
CA THR A 106 -59.72 35.32 -0.21
C THR A 106 -60.93 35.33 0.74
N THR A 107 -61.67 34.23 0.85
CA THR A 107 -62.91 34.09 1.61
C THR A 107 -62.81 33.11 2.78
N THR A 108 -61.76 32.28 2.91
CA THR A 108 -61.65 31.29 4.00
C THR A 108 -60.20 31.09 4.42
N SER A 109 -59.87 31.34 5.69
CA SER A 109 -58.56 31.01 6.26
C SER A 109 -58.48 29.55 6.68
N THR A 110 -57.41 28.85 6.28
CA THR A 110 -57.13 27.48 6.70
C THR A 110 -55.69 27.40 7.19
N PHE A 111 -55.46 26.72 8.31
CA PHE A 111 -54.14 26.57 8.90
C PHE A 111 -53.93 25.16 9.46
N HIS A 112 -52.67 24.74 9.49
CA HIS A 112 -52.23 23.52 10.13
C HIS A 112 -51.90 23.80 11.60
N VAL A 113 -52.35 22.91 12.47
CA VAL A 113 -51.95 22.88 13.89
C VAL A 113 -51.09 21.67 14.09
N THR A 114 -49.83 21.89 14.46
CA THR A 114 -48.84 20.85 14.68
C THR A 114 -48.56 20.74 16.16
N ALA A 115 -48.62 19.52 16.70
CA ALA A 115 -48.25 19.25 18.08
C ALA A 115 -47.09 18.25 18.16
N SER A 116 -46.12 18.56 19.01
CA SER A 116 -44.94 17.73 19.27
C SER A 116 -45.03 17.00 20.62
N ALA A 117 -44.56 15.75 20.66
CA ALA A 117 -44.48 14.95 21.88
C ALA A 117 -43.42 13.84 21.78
N GLY A 118 -43.06 13.26 22.93
CA GLY A 118 -42.18 12.09 23.01
C GLY A 118 -42.82 10.76 22.59
N ASP A 119 -44.13 10.75 22.30
CA ASP A 119 -44.89 9.56 21.91
C ASP A 119 -45.82 9.89 20.70
N PRO A 120 -45.93 8.99 19.70
CA PRO A 120 -46.78 9.19 18.52
C PRO A 120 -48.27 9.40 18.84
N ARG A 121 -48.79 8.73 19.86
CA ARG A 121 -50.20 8.85 20.27
C ARG A 121 -50.43 10.14 21.03
N VAL A 122 -49.46 10.54 21.87
CA VAL A 122 -49.56 11.78 22.64
C VAL A 122 -49.51 12.99 21.73
N SER A 123 -48.64 13.01 20.70
CA SER A 123 -48.61 14.09 19.71
C SER A 123 -49.93 14.20 18.95
N GLN A 124 -50.53 13.07 18.56
CA GLN A 124 -51.85 13.05 17.92
C GLN A 124 -52.97 13.58 18.83
N GLN A 125 -53.01 13.13 20.09
CA GLN A 125 -53.99 13.59 21.07
C GLN A 125 -53.84 15.09 21.36
N ARG A 126 -52.60 15.59 21.47
CA ARG A 126 -52.32 17.02 21.65
C ARG A 126 -52.83 17.86 20.49
N ALA A 127 -52.54 17.46 19.25
CA ALA A 127 -53.03 18.17 18.07
C ALA A 127 -54.57 18.18 18.01
N ALA A 128 -55.21 17.05 18.30
CA ALA A 128 -56.67 16.94 18.32
C ALA A 128 -57.32 17.82 19.40
N ALA A 129 -56.81 17.75 20.64
CA ALA A 129 -57.33 18.53 21.77
C ALA A 129 -57.09 20.04 21.57
N ALA A 130 -55.93 20.44 21.04
CA ALA A 130 -55.67 21.85 20.72
C ALA A 130 -56.66 22.39 19.68
N ALA A 131 -56.96 21.61 18.64
CA ALA A 131 -57.93 22.01 17.63
C ALA A 131 -59.37 22.05 18.17
N ALA A 132 -59.75 21.10 19.03
CA ALA A 132 -61.05 21.09 19.69
C ALA A 132 -61.21 22.28 20.64
N ALA A 133 -60.20 22.56 21.47
CA ALA A 133 -60.18 23.69 22.39
C ALA A 133 -60.24 25.04 21.65
N TYR A 134 -59.53 25.17 20.53
CA TYR A 134 -59.60 26.38 19.69
C TYR A 134 -60.99 26.56 19.06
N SER A 135 -61.59 25.48 18.54
CA SER A 135 -62.97 25.54 18.02
C SER A 135 -63.96 25.98 19.11
N ALA A 136 -63.85 25.42 20.31
CA ALA A 136 -64.70 25.78 21.45
C ALA A 136 -64.49 27.23 21.92
N TYR A 137 -63.25 27.75 21.85
CA TYR A 137 -62.95 29.15 22.12
C TYR A 137 -63.67 30.07 21.13
N LEU A 138 -63.62 29.77 19.84
CA LEU A 138 -64.29 30.55 18.81
C LEU A 138 -65.82 30.47 18.93
N ASP A 139 -66.38 29.32 19.32
CA ASP A 139 -67.80 29.18 19.63
C ASP A 139 -68.20 30.09 20.81
N GLY A 140 -67.37 30.17 21.86
CA GLY A 140 -67.57 31.08 22.99
C GLY A 140 -67.50 32.55 22.60
N VAL A 141 -66.57 32.91 21.71
CA VAL A 141 -66.47 34.25 21.11
C VAL A 141 -67.75 34.62 20.36
N MET A 142 -68.24 33.74 19.49
CA MET A 142 -69.48 34.01 18.76
C MET A 142 -70.69 34.12 19.69
N ALA A 143 -70.80 33.23 20.68
CA ALA A 143 -71.90 33.25 21.64
C ALA A 143 -71.90 34.53 22.51
N SER A 144 -70.73 34.97 22.96
CA SER A 144 -70.59 36.22 23.73
C SER A 144 -70.87 37.46 22.88
N THR A 145 -70.43 37.48 21.63
CA THR A 145 -70.73 38.54 20.65
C THR A 145 -72.23 38.61 20.36
N GLN A 146 -72.87 37.47 20.09
CA GLN A 146 -74.31 37.39 19.87
C GLN A 146 -75.09 37.89 21.09
N LYS A 147 -74.66 37.51 22.29
CA LYS A 147 -75.27 37.99 23.54
C LYS A 147 -75.14 39.51 23.66
N ALA A 148 -73.94 40.07 23.47
CA ALA A 148 -73.70 41.51 23.54
C ALA A 148 -74.54 42.30 22.52
N LEU A 149 -74.65 41.81 21.28
CA LEU A 149 -75.51 42.42 20.27
C LEU A 149 -77.00 42.33 20.64
N SER A 150 -77.44 41.21 21.23
CA SER A 150 -78.83 41.07 21.68
C SER A 150 -79.19 42.01 22.83
N GLU A 151 -78.23 42.29 23.72
CA GLU A 151 -78.39 43.27 24.81
C GLU A 151 -78.44 44.70 24.24
N GLN A 152 -77.57 45.04 23.30
CA GLN A 152 -77.61 46.35 22.60
C GLN A 152 -78.92 46.53 21.80
N LEU A 153 -79.42 45.46 21.16
CA LEU A 153 -80.70 45.50 20.46
C LEU A 153 -81.84 45.78 21.44
N ALA A 154 -81.84 45.13 22.61
CA ALA A 154 -82.86 45.34 23.63
C ALA A 154 -82.85 46.80 24.12
N GLU A 155 -81.68 47.37 24.38
CA GLU A 155 -81.50 48.77 24.79
C GLU A 155 -82.02 49.75 23.73
N VAL A 156 -81.53 49.65 22.49
CA VAL A 156 -81.92 50.56 21.40
C VAL A 156 -83.39 50.40 21.02
N SER A 157 -83.95 49.18 21.14
CA SER A 157 -85.39 48.96 20.94
C SER A 157 -86.25 49.63 22.00
N GLY A 158 -85.75 49.71 23.25
CA GLY A 158 -86.38 50.46 24.33
C GLY A 158 -86.36 51.97 24.08
N GLU A 159 -85.23 52.50 23.61
CA GLU A 159 -85.11 53.91 23.18
C GLU A 159 -86.05 54.23 22.02
N ALA A 160 -86.07 53.38 20.98
CA ALA A 160 -86.97 53.54 19.83
C ALA A 160 -88.44 53.57 20.27
N LYS A 161 -88.84 52.71 21.22
CA LYS A 161 -90.20 52.73 21.79
C LYS A 161 -90.49 54.03 22.56
N THR A 162 -89.50 54.60 23.22
CA THR A 162 -89.65 55.86 23.96
C THR A 162 -89.82 57.03 23.00
N TYR A 163 -89.00 57.11 21.95
CA TYR A 163 -89.16 58.12 20.90
C TYR A 163 -90.46 57.93 20.11
N GLN A 164 -90.91 56.69 19.90
CA GLN A 164 -92.21 56.41 19.27
C GLN A 164 -93.35 57.01 20.09
N ASN A 165 -93.37 56.79 21.41
CA ASN A 165 -94.38 57.38 22.29
C ASN A 165 -94.33 58.92 22.26
N GLN A 166 -93.14 59.53 22.20
CA GLN A 166 -93.00 60.99 22.09
C GLN A 166 -93.54 61.55 20.77
N VAL A 167 -93.32 60.86 19.66
CA VAL A 167 -93.89 61.22 18.34
C VAL A 167 -95.41 61.03 18.31
N ASP A 168 -95.92 59.99 18.99
CA ASP A 168 -97.34 59.73 19.13
C ASP A 168 -98.03 60.81 19.99
N ASP A 169 -97.34 61.34 21.01
CA ASP A 169 -97.81 62.41 21.90
C ASP A 169 -97.72 63.82 21.25
N ASP A 170 -96.66 64.13 20.50
CA ASP A 170 -96.48 65.38 19.74
C ASP A 170 -95.98 65.13 18.29
N PRO A 171 -96.89 65.04 17.32
CA PRO A 171 -96.54 64.81 15.92
C PRO A 171 -95.76 65.95 15.24
N ALA A 172 -95.65 67.13 15.86
CA ALA A 172 -94.91 68.27 15.30
C ALA A 172 -93.43 68.31 15.77
N ASP A 173 -93.03 67.47 16.73
CA ASP A 173 -91.66 67.41 17.23
C ASP A 173 -90.72 66.73 16.20
N GLN A 174 -90.05 67.56 15.39
CA GLN A 174 -89.09 67.12 14.39
C GLN A 174 -87.87 66.39 15.00
N LEU A 175 -87.50 66.69 16.25
CA LEU A 175 -86.37 66.06 16.92
C LEU A 175 -86.73 64.62 17.32
N ALA A 176 -87.93 64.40 17.87
CA ALA A 176 -88.42 63.07 18.22
C ALA A 176 -88.55 62.15 16.98
N GLN A 177 -89.06 62.69 15.86
CA GLN A 177 -89.13 61.93 14.59
C GLN A 177 -87.73 61.55 14.05
N THR A 178 -86.76 62.45 14.16
CA THR A 178 -85.37 62.21 13.72
C THR A 178 -84.70 61.15 14.61
N ASN A 179 -84.88 61.24 15.92
CA ASN A 179 -84.34 60.28 16.89
C ASN A 179 -84.97 58.90 16.73
N LEU A 180 -86.28 58.82 16.53
CA LEU A 180 -86.99 57.57 16.24
C LEU A 180 -86.47 56.91 14.95
N THR A 181 -86.34 57.68 13.87
CA THR A 181 -85.83 57.18 12.59
C THR A 181 -84.41 56.64 12.74
N THR A 182 -83.56 57.36 13.49
CA THR A 182 -82.18 56.94 13.80
C THR A 182 -82.15 55.66 14.65
N ALA A 183 -83.00 55.56 15.67
CA ALA A 183 -83.09 54.39 16.54
C ALA A 183 -83.61 53.15 15.77
N LEU A 184 -84.64 53.30 14.93
CA LEU A 184 -85.14 52.22 14.07
C LEU A 184 -84.10 51.76 13.05
N ALA A 185 -83.31 52.68 12.47
CA ALA A 185 -82.20 52.32 11.60
C ALA A 185 -81.14 51.48 12.35
N ARG A 186 -80.83 51.83 13.60
CA ARG A 186 -79.92 51.04 14.46
C ARG A 186 -80.49 49.67 14.84
N VAL A 187 -81.79 49.58 15.17
CA VAL A 187 -82.48 48.30 15.41
C VAL A 187 -82.37 47.38 14.19
N ASN A 188 -82.63 47.92 12.99
CA ASN A 188 -82.52 47.14 11.75
C ASN A 188 -81.06 46.69 11.48
N ALA A 189 -80.07 47.56 11.73
CA ALA A 189 -78.66 47.20 11.60
C ALA A 189 -78.24 46.10 12.60
N LEU A 190 -78.63 46.20 13.86
CA LEU A 190 -78.34 45.19 14.89
C LEU A 190 -79.03 43.85 14.59
N ASN A 191 -80.28 43.87 14.13
CA ASN A 191 -80.98 42.66 13.69
C ASN A 191 -80.29 41.98 12.50
N ALA A 192 -79.79 42.77 11.53
CA ALA A 192 -79.02 42.24 10.41
C ALA A 192 -77.71 41.59 10.89
N SER A 193 -76.98 42.23 11.81
CA SER A 193 -75.77 41.66 12.42
C SER A 193 -76.05 40.35 13.17
N ILE A 194 -77.09 40.31 14.01
CA ILE A 194 -77.48 39.08 14.74
C ILE A 194 -77.87 37.96 13.77
N THR A 195 -78.64 38.27 12.74
CA THR A 195 -79.05 37.29 11.72
C THR A 195 -77.84 36.75 10.96
N SER A 196 -76.85 37.61 10.67
CA SER A 196 -75.60 37.20 10.00
C SER A 196 -74.78 36.24 10.87
N LEU A 197 -74.69 36.46 12.18
CA LEU A 197 -74.02 35.55 13.11
C LEU A 197 -74.75 34.20 13.20
N GLN A 198 -76.09 34.21 13.24
CA GLN A 198 -76.90 32.99 13.34
C GLN A 198 -76.86 32.12 12.09
N THR A 199 -76.68 32.73 10.91
CA THR A 199 -76.69 32.03 9.61
C THR A 199 -75.29 31.67 9.10
N ALA A 200 -74.22 32.18 9.73
CA ALA A 200 -72.84 31.92 9.34
C ALA A 200 -72.35 30.47 9.56
N GLY A 201 -73.08 29.67 10.35
CA GLY A 201 -72.68 28.30 10.69
C GLY A 201 -71.56 28.26 11.74
N PRO A 202 -70.87 27.11 11.91
CA PRO A 202 -69.81 26.97 12.91
C PRO A 202 -68.61 27.88 12.57
N PRO A 203 -67.98 28.50 13.59
CA PRO A 203 -66.91 29.49 13.38
C PRO A 203 -65.64 28.85 12.82
N ALA A 204 -65.37 27.60 13.21
CA ALA A 204 -64.29 26.77 12.72
C ALA A 204 -64.77 25.35 12.46
N THR A 205 -64.16 24.68 11.49
CA THR A 205 -64.40 23.28 11.17
C THR A 205 -63.08 22.54 11.04
N ILE A 206 -62.94 21.41 11.74
CA ILE A 206 -61.79 20.52 11.57
C ILE A 206 -62.00 19.75 10.26
N THR A 207 -61.17 20.05 9.26
CA THR A 207 -61.30 19.51 7.89
C THR A 207 -60.51 18.23 7.69
N ALA A 208 -59.43 18.04 8.47
CA ALA A 208 -58.67 16.81 8.54
C ALA A 208 -58.39 16.49 10.01
N ALA A 209 -58.68 15.26 10.43
CA ALA A 209 -58.35 14.79 11.78
C ALA A 209 -56.83 14.72 12.00
N ALA A 210 -56.40 14.76 13.26
CA ALA A 210 -54.99 14.66 13.62
C ALA A 210 -54.34 13.39 13.04
N SER A 211 -53.26 13.58 12.29
CA SER A 211 -52.49 12.50 11.67
C SER A 211 -51.84 11.58 12.72
N ALA A 212 -51.41 10.38 12.33
CA ALA A 212 -50.55 9.60 13.21
C ALA A 212 -49.22 10.34 13.43
N GLY A 213 -48.67 10.32 14.66
CA GLY A 213 -47.41 10.99 14.97
C GLY A 213 -46.24 10.43 14.17
N ALA A 214 -45.59 11.29 13.38
CA ALA A 214 -44.43 10.95 12.57
C ALA A 214 -43.12 11.33 13.30
N SER A 215 -42.11 10.46 13.25
CA SER A 215 -40.81 10.74 13.87
C SER A 215 -40.04 11.80 13.09
N THR A 216 -39.61 12.86 13.76
CA THR A 216 -38.74 13.90 13.17
C THR A 216 -37.25 13.60 13.35
N ASN A 217 -36.92 12.54 14.10
CA ASN A 217 -35.53 12.14 14.36
C ASN A 217 -34.84 11.63 13.09
N PRO A 218 -33.52 11.84 12.95
CA PRO A 218 -32.77 11.27 11.85
C PRO A 218 -32.87 9.75 11.85
N THR A 219 -33.11 9.14 10.68
CA THR A 219 -33.27 7.69 10.58
C THR A 219 -32.00 6.97 11.02
N THR A 220 -32.14 5.80 11.65
CA THR A 220 -31.01 4.94 12.04
C THR A 220 -30.06 4.69 10.87
N LEU A 221 -30.61 4.53 9.66
CA LEU A 221 -29.83 4.28 8.44
C LEU A 221 -29.01 5.51 8.03
N THR A 222 -29.56 6.72 8.13
CA THR A 222 -28.79 7.96 7.87
C THR A 222 -27.65 8.15 8.86
N VAL A 223 -27.91 7.97 10.16
CA VAL A 223 -26.87 8.12 11.20
C VAL A 223 -25.79 7.05 11.07
N ALA A 224 -26.18 5.79 10.82
CA ALA A 224 -25.25 4.70 10.58
C ALA A 224 -24.41 4.93 9.30
N GLY A 225 -25.03 5.41 8.22
CA GLY A 225 -24.33 5.72 6.96
C GLY A 225 -23.28 6.81 7.14
N VAL A 226 -23.62 7.91 7.83
CA VAL A 226 -22.68 9.00 8.14
C VAL A 226 -21.55 8.52 9.05
N ALA A 227 -21.85 7.71 10.07
CA ALA A 227 -20.85 7.15 10.97
C ALA A 227 -19.87 6.20 10.27
N LEU A 228 -20.38 5.34 9.39
CA LEU A 228 -19.56 4.43 8.60
C LEU A 228 -18.68 5.20 7.61
N ALA A 229 -19.24 6.17 6.88
CA ALA A 229 -18.49 6.99 5.92
C ALA A 229 -17.40 7.82 6.60
N SER A 230 -17.74 8.52 7.69
CA SER A 230 -16.77 9.33 8.46
C SER A 230 -15.70 8.45 9.12
N GLY A 231 -16.06 7.30 9.68
CA GLY A 231 -15.15 6.33 10.26
C GLY A 231 -14.16 5.74 9.24
N LEU A 232 -14.63 5.38 8.04
CA LEU A 232 -13.78 4.90 6.96
C LEU A 232 -12.82 5.98 6.46
N LEU A 233 -13.30 7.20 6.24
CA LEU A 233 -12.47 8.32 5.79
C LEU A 233 -11.41 8.69 6.83
N ALA A 234 -11.78 8.82 8.10
CA ALA A 234 -10.84 9.11 9.18
C ALA A 234 -9.85 7.95 9.38
N GLY A 235 -10.32 6.71 9.33
CA GLY A 235 -9.49 5.52 9.42
C GLY A 235 -8.47 5.43 8.29
N LEU A 236 -8.88 5.72 7.05
CA LEU A 236 -8.00 5.77 5.89
C LEU A 236 -6.97 6.90 6.01
N GLY A 237 -7.41 8.10 6.42
CA GLY A 237 -6.53 9.24 6.65
C GLY A 237 -5.45 8.95 7.70
N LEU A 238 -5.84 8.38 8.84
CA LEU A 238 -4.92 7.98 9.90
C LEU A 238 -3.98 6.85 9.46
N ALA A 239 -4.49 5.88 8.70
CA ALA A 239 -3.68 4.81 8.13
C ALA A 239 -2.59 5.37 7.20
N LEU A 240 -2.94 6.28 6.29
CA LEU A 240 -1.99 6.94 5.38
C LEU A 240 -0.99 7.82 6.13
N ALA A 241 -1.44 8.61 7.11
CA ALA A 241 -0.57 9.45 7.93
C ALA A 241 0.46 8.61 8.70
N ARG A 242 0.00 7.55 9.37
CA ARG A 242 0.88 6.64 10.11
C ARG A 242 1.81 5.85 9.21
N ASP A 243 1.43 5.65 7.95
CA ASP A 243 2.28 5.00 6.97
C ASP A 243 3.42 5.90 6.51
N ARG A 244 3.14 7.17 6.24
CA ARG A 244 4.17 8.17 5.89
C ARG A 244 5.18 8.39 7.01
N LEU A 245 4.76 8.29 8.27
CA LEU A 245 5.66 8.38 9.42
C LEU A 245 6.50 7.10 9.64
N ASP A 246 6.20 6.01 8.93
CA ASP A 246 6.89 4.74 9.09
C ASP A 246 7.97 4.54 8.01
N THR A 247 9.12 5.15 8.24
CA THR A 247 10.30 5.15 7.34
C THR A 247 11.15 3.87 7.46
N ARG A 248 10.59 2.76 7.94
CA ARG A 248 11.29 1.48 8.04
C ARG A 248 11.47 0.84 6.68
N ILE A 249 12.66 0.27 6.46
CA ILE A 249 13.03 -0.45 5.24
C ILE A 249 12.25 -1.75 5.19
N ARG A 250 11.47 -1.96 4.12
CA ARG A 250 10.60 -3.13 3.95
C ARG A 250 10.95 -3.97 2.74
N ARG A 251 11.63 -3.36 1.76
CA ARG A 251 12.06 -4.06 0.55
C ARG A 251 13.54 -3.79 0.26
N PRO A 252 14.27 -4.75 -0.33
CA PRO A 252 15.67 -4.57 -0.68
C PRO A 252 15.91 -3.35 -1.60
N ASP A 253 15.01 -3.07 -2.54
CA ASP A 253 15.11 -1.91 -3.44
C ASP A 253 15.05 -0.56 -2.70
N GLU A 254 14.48 -0.52 -1.49
CA GLU A 254 14.49 0.69 -0.66
C GLU A 254 15.88 0.98 -0.07
N ILE A 255 16.73 -0.05 0.09
CA ILE A 255 18.11 0.07 0.55
C ILE A 255 18.94 0.77 -0.52
N GLU A 256 18.92 0.25 -1.75
CA GLU A 256 19.71 0.78 -2.87
C GLU A 256 19.33 2.24 -3.16
N ARG A 257 18.04 2.56 -3.12
CA ARG A 257 17.56 3.95 -3.25
C ARG A 257 18.01 4.87 -2.11
N ALA A 258 18.23 4.33 -0.91
CA ALA A 258 18.62 5.10 0.26
C ALA A 258 20.12 5.38 0.35
N THR A 259 20.94 4.45 -0.16
CA THR A 259 22.40 4.46 0.03
C THR A 259 23.17 4.62 -1.27
N SER A 260 22.51 4.46 -2.43
CA SER A 260 23.16 4.36 -3.74
C SER A 260 24.22 3.25 -3.80
N SER A 261 24.01 2.17 -3.02
CA SER A 261 24.95 1.07 -2.85
C SER A 261 24.20 -0.27 -2.94
N PRO A 262 24.80 -1.32 -3.54
CA PRO A 262 24.10 -2.56 -3.85
C PRO A 262 23.70 -3.34 -2.58
N VAL A 263 22.63 -4.13 -2.72
CA VAL A 263 22.29 -5.18 -1.74
C VAL A 263 23.10 -6.44 -2.05
N LEU A 264 24.07 -6.76 -1.20
CA LEU A 264 25.01 -7.87 -1.42
C LEU A 264 24.37 -9.25 -1.23
N ALA A 265 23.44 -9.34 -0.28
CA ALA A 265 22.69 -10.56 -0.01
C ALA A 265 21.42 -10.28 0.79
N GLN A 266 20.46 -11.20 0.69
CA GLN A 266 19.22 -11.22 1.46
C GLN A 266 19.21 -12.42 2.41
N LEU A 267 19.35 -12.16 3.71
CA LEU A 267 19.36 -13.23 4.72
C LEU A 267 17.94 -13.39 5.33
N PRO A 268 17.28 -14.54 5.11
CA PRO A 268 15.92 -14.76 5.61
C PRO A 268 15.87 -14.93 7.12
N ILE A 269 14.69 -14.76 7.71
CA ILE A 269 14.50 -15.08 9.14
C ILE A 269 14.63 -16.59 9.35
N ASP A 270 15.64 -17.02 10.10
CA ASP A 270 15.76 -18.40 10.58
C ASP A 270 15.26 -18.52 12.03
N ARG A 271 14.19 -19.30 12.21
CA ARG A 271 13.61 -19.56 13.54
C ARG A 271 14.54 -20.40 14.43
N ARG A 272 15.43 -21.22 13.86
CA ARG A 272 16.42 -22.00 14.62
C ARG A 272 17.47 -21.08 15.24
N ALA A 273 17.94 -20.09 14.48
CA ALA A 273 18.86 -19.06 14.97
C ALA A 273 18.28 -18.24 16.13
N THR A 274 16.95 -18.07 16.21
CA THR A 274 16.30 -17.43 17.36
C THR A 274 16.08 -18.33 18.57
N ARG A 275 16.18 -19.66 18.43
CA ARG A 275 15.87 -20.65 19.48
C ARG A 275 17.11 -21.31 20.08
N LYS A 276 18.19 -21.45 19.32
CA LYS A 276 19.43 -22.11 19.74
C LYS A 276 20.58 -21.10 19.71
N SER A 277 21.09 -20.76 20.89
CA SER A 277 22.34 -19.97 21.01
C SER A 277 23.49 -20.75 20.39
N GLY A 278 24.40 -20.05 19.69
CA GLY A 278 25.54 -20.68 19.01
C GLY A 278 25.20 -21.50 17.77
N TYR A 279 24.01 -21.30 17.19
CA TYR A 279 23.67 -21.96 15.95
C TYR A 279 24.47 -21.38 14.78
N LEU A 280 25.36 -22.20 14.20
CA LEU A 280 26.10 -21.93 12.98
C LEU A 280 25.50 -22.73 11.82
N PRO A 281 24.44 -22.23 11.13
CA PRO A 281 23.91 -22.90 9.94
C PRO A 281 24.96 -23.08 8.83
N ALA A 282 26.01 -22.24 8.80
CA ALA A 282 27.13 -22.43 7.89
C ALA A 282 28.00 -23.65 8.24
N GLU A 283 27.99 -24.14 9.49
CA GLU A 283 28.73 -25.32 9.93
C GLU A 283 27.99 -26.62 9.57
N GLY A 284 26.67 -26.65 9.74
CA GLY A 284 25.83 -27.80 9.38
C GLY A 284 25.89 -28.11 7.89
N GLY A 285 26.00 -29.38 7.50
CA GLY A 285 25.92 -29.80 6.09
C GLY A 285 24.53 -29.62 5.47
N GLU A 286 23.52 -29.28 6.26
CA GLU A 286 22.13 -29.10 5.81
C GLU A 286 21.97 -27.83 4.97
N SER A 287 21.44 -27.97 3.76
CA SER A 287 21.03 -26.83 2.94
C SER A 287 19.80 -26.17 3.57
N SER A 288 19.94 -24.91 3.96
CA SER A 288 18.85 -24.06 4.43
C SER A 288 18.88 -22.72 3.71
N PRO A 289 17.74 -22.00 3.60
CA PRO A 289 17.71 -20.67 3.02
C PRO A 289 18.70 -19.69 3.64
N MET A 290 18.97 -19.83 4.94
CA MET A 290 19.99 -19.03 5.64
C MET A 290 21.40 -19.40 5.19
N SER A 291 21.74 -20.70 5.18
CA SER A 291 23.06 -21.14 4.72
C SER A 291 23.33 -20.77 3.26
N GLU A 292 22.30 -20.78 2.42
CA GLU A 292 22.42 -20.40 1.01
C GLU A 292 22.59 -18.89 0.84
N GLY A 293 21.84 -18.10 1.61
CA GLY A 293 22.06 -16.65 1.66
C GLY A 293 23.47 -16.27 2.13
N LEU A 294 24.05 -17.02 3.07
CA LEU A 294 25.44 -16.85 3.53
C LEU A 294 26.47 -17.29 2.48
N ARG A 295 26.21 -18.37 1.72
CA ARG A 295 27.07 -18.77 0.59
C ARG A 295 27.05 -17.74 -0.52
N SER A 296 25.85 -17.26 -0.87
CA SER A 296 25.67 -16.17 -1.84
C SER A 296 26.42 -14.91 -1.39
N LEU A 297 26.27 -14.49 -0.13
CA LEU A 297 27.02 -13.36 0.43
C LEU A 297 28.54 -13.54 0.30
N ARG A 298 29.05 -14.73 0.66
CA ARG A 298 30.47 -15.06 0.54
C ARG A 298 30.96 -14.94 -0.91
N THR A 299 30.20 -15.50 -1.87
CA THR A 299 30.54 -15.43 -3.30
C THR A 299 30.56 -13.99 -3.80
N THR A 300 29.53 -13.19 -3.48
CA THR A 300 29.48 -11.77 -3.85
C THR A 300 30.67 -11.00 -3.27
N LEU A 301 31.05 -11.26 -2.01
CA LEU A 301 32.18 -10.61 -1.37
C LEU A 301 33.53 -11.03 -1.96
N GLN A 302 33.68 -12.29 -2.35
CA GLN A 302 34.89 -12.78 -2.99
C GLN A 302 35.13 -12.10 -4.35
N VAL A 303 34.06 -11.74 -5.07
CA VAL A 303 34.15 -10.97 -6.32
C VAL A 303 34.42 -9.48 -6.03
N ALA A 304 33.76 -8.92 -5.00
CA ALA A 304 33.88 -7.50 -4.66
C ALA A 304 35.23 -7.12 -4.01
N MET A 305 35.96 -8.09 -3.45
CA MET A 305 37.26 -7.87 -2.81
C MET A 305 38.40 -8.25 -3.79
N PRO A 306 39.15 -7.29 -4.35
CA PRO A 306 40.13 -7.53 -5.42
C PRO A 306 41.43 -8.22 -4.98
N ARG A 307 41.61 -8.52 -3.69
CA ARG A 307 42.83 -9.13 -3.14
C ARG A 307 42.58 -10.57 -2.70
N GLU A 308 43.59 -11.41 -2.88
CA GLU A 308 43.56 -12.80 -2.40
C GLU A 308 43.47 -12.91 -0.88
N SER A 309 44.08 -11.94 -0.16
CA SER A 309 43.93 -11.70 1.27
C SER A 309 43.39 -10.30 1.54
N GLY A 310 42.49 -10.18 2.52
CA GLY A 310 41.91 -8.89 2.86
C GLY A 310 41.22 -8.85 4.22
N VAL A 311 40.99 -7.63 4.68
CA VAL A 311 40.28 -7.33 5.93
C VAL A 311 38.85 -6.88 5.60
N LEU A 312 37.88 -7.63 6.08
CA LEU A 312 36.46 -7.36 5.96
C LEU A 312 35.88 -6.92 7.30
N VAL A 313 35.33 -5.71 7.35
CA VAL A 313 34.58 -5.22 8.50
C VAL A 313 33.10 -5.50 8.34
N VAL A 314 32.50 -6.08 9.39
CA VAL A 314 31.05 -6.29 9.48
C VAL A 314 30.50 -5.37 10.55
N THR A 315 29.61 -4.46 10.15
CA THR A 315 28.89 -3.57 11.07
C THR A 315 27.38 -3.60 10.80
N SER A 316 26.61 -2.94 11.66
CA SER A 316 25.17 -2.79 11.48
C SER A 316 24.67 -1.40 11.80
N VAL A 317 23.47 -1.06 11.31
CA VAL A 317 22.86 0.23 11.62
C VAL A 317 22.45 0.27 13.08
N GLU A 318 21.72 -0.72 13.58
CA GLU A 318 21.22 -0.73 14.96
C GLU A 318 21.72 -1.94 15.77
N PRO A 319 21.78 -1.85 17.12
CA PRO A 319 22.05 -2.99 17.97
C PRO A 319 21.07 -4.15 17.73
N GLY A 320 21.58 -5.37 17.62
CA GLY A 320 20.78 -6.56 17.38
C GLY A 320 20.35 -6.77 15.93
N ASP A 321 20.94 -6.05 14.96
CA ASP A 321 20.74 -6.29 13.53
C ASP A 321 21.37 -7.60 13.01
N GLY A 322 22.05 -8.34 13.89
CA GLY A 322 22.57 -9.68 13.59
C GLY A 322 24.00 -9.69 13.06
N LYS A 323 24.75 -8.60 13.21
CA LYS A 323 26.17 -8.47 12.80
C LYS A 323 27.01 -9.67 13.24
N THR A 324 27.03 -9.99 14.53
CA THR A 324 27.85 -11.07 15.10
C THR A 324 27.44 -12.45 14.60
N PHE A 325 26.13 -12.67 14.41
CA PHE A 325 25.61 -13.89 13.78
C PHE A 325 26.14 -14.05 12.35
N VAL A 326 26.08 -12.97 11.56
CA VAL A 326 26.57 -12.96 10.18
C VAL A 326 28.09 -13.09 10.14
N SER A 327 28.83 -12.34 10.96
CA SER A 327 30.30 -12.41 11.07
C SER A 327 30.77 -13.84 11.36
N ALA A 328 30.19 -14.49 12.38
CA ALA A 328 30.55 -15.85 12.78
C ALA A 328 30.23 -16.88 11.67
N ASN A 329 29.04 -16.81 11.07
CA ASN A 329 28.64 -17.74 10.02
C ASN A 329 29.38 -17.50 8.70
N LEU A 330 29.69 -16.25 8.37
CA LEU A 330 30.45 -15.90 7.19
C LEU A 330 31.90 -16.40 7.33
N ALA A 331 32.50 -16.28 8.53
CA ALA A 331 33.80 -16.85 8.85
C ALA A 331 33.82 -18.38 8.68
N ALA A 332 32.83 -19.07 9.27
CA ALA A 332 32.66 -20.51 9.11
C ALA A 332 32.46 -20.91 7.63
N SER A 333 31.69 -20.12 6.87
CA SER A 333 31.45 -20.34 5.45
C SER A 333 32.73 -20.26 4.60
N TRP A 334 33.61 -19.30 4.88
CA TRP A 334 34.91 -19.22 4.20
C TRP A 334 35.85 -20.36 4.61
N ALA A 335 35.93 -20.68 5.90
CA ALA A 335 36.81 -21.74 6.39
C ALA A 335 36.49 -23.10 5.76
N ARG A 336 35.21 -23.41 5.55
CA ARG A 336 34.75 -24.61 4.84
C ARG A 336 35.19 -24.72 3.38
N THR A 337 35.65 -23.64 2.76
CA THR A 337 36.24 -23.68 1.41
C THR A 337 37.74 -24.00 1.42
N GLY A 338 38.30 -24.33 2.58
CA GLY A 338 39.73 -24.58 2.76
C GLY A 338 40.56 -23.30 2.96
N ARG A 339 39.91 -22.13 3.07
CA ARG A 339 40.61 -20.87 3.34
C ARG A 339 40.98 -20.74 4.80
N ARG A 340 42.12 -20.09 5.06
CA ARG A 340 42.56 -19.69 6.39
C ARG A 340 41.84 -18.40 6.78
N VAL A 341 40.99 -18.48 7.80
CA VAL A 341 40.14 -17.39 8.26
C VAL A 341 40.52 -16.97 9.67
N VAL A 342 40.60 -15.67 9.89
CA VAL A 342 40.69 -15.09 11.24
C VAL A 342 39.45 -14.25 11.52
N LEU A 343 38.73 -14.58 12.59
CA LEU A 343 37.59 -13.78 13.08
C LEU A 343 38.02 -12.97 14.30
N VAL A 344 37.94 -11.65 14.22
CA VAL A 344 38.35 -10.71 15.27
C VAL A 344 37.14 -10.19 16.03
N ALA A 345 37.19 -10.30 17.36
CA ALA A 345 36.20 -9.73 18.28
C ALA A 345 36.38 -8.21 18.45
N GLY A 346 35.97 -7.43 17.45
CA GLY A 346 36.09 -5.96 17.45
C GLY A 346 35.04 -5.21 18.28
N ASP A 347 33.95 -5.85 18.70
CA ASP A 347 32.97 -5.28 19.63
C ASP A 347 33.44 -5.46 21.08
N LEU A 348 34.39 -4.61 21.48
CA LEU A 348 34.95 -4.61 22.83
C LEU A 348 33.96 -4.10 23.90
N ARG A 349 32.88 -3.42 23.50
CA ARG A 349 31.86 -2.89 24.42
C ARG A 349 30.84 -3.96 24.80
N ARG A 350 30.38 -4.75 23.83
CA ARG A 350 29.42 -5.85 24.04
C ARG A 350 29.85 -7.09 23.24
N PRO A 351 30.95 -7.74 23.65
CA PRO A 351 31.41 -8.94 22.98
C PRO A 351 30.33 -10.02 23.02
N SER A 352 30.09 -10.66 21.88
CA SER A 352 29.01 -11.65 21.72
C SER A 352 29.41 -12.87 20.86
N LEU A 353 30.71 -13.01 20.56
CA LEU A 353 31.25 -14.17 19.85
C LEU A 353 31.35 -15.41 20.75
N ASP A 354 31.32 -15.23 22.06
CA ASP A 354 31.25 -16.29 23.06
C ASP A 354 30.03 -17.20 22.86
N ALA A 355 28.93 -16.63 22.38
CA ALA A 355 27.73 -17.39 22.04
C ALA A 355 27.97 -18.43 20.94
N TYR A 356 28.95 -18.23 20.05
CA TYR A 356 29.23 -19.09 18.89
C TYR A 356 30.51 -19.92 19.04
N PHE A 357 31.53 -19.37 19.71
CA PHE A 357 32.83 -20.03 19.88
C PHE A 357 33.25 -20.01 21.36
N PRO A 358 32.49 -20.63 22.28
CA PRO A 358 32.73 -20.52 23.72
C PRO A 358 34.14 -21.00 24.12
N ASP A 359 34.63 -22.06 23.49
CA ASP A 359 35.95 -22.66 23.79
C ASP A 359 37.12 -21.81 23.27
N SER A 360 36.85 -20.85 22.37
CA SER A 360 37.85 -20.00 21.73
C SER A 360 37.90 -18.58 22.34
N MET A 361 37.22 -18.36 23.47
CA MET A 361 37.20 -17.07 24.16
C MET A 361 38.26 -16.91 25.26
N GLY A 362 39.04 -17.95 25.55
CA GLY A 362 40.12 -17.89 26.54
C GLY A 362 41.40 -17.25 26.00
N GLY A 363 42.19 -16.62 26.87
CA GLY A 363 43.55 -16.16 26.57
C GLY A 363 43.71 -14.64 26.32
N PRO A 364 44.92 -14.20 25.92
CA PRO A 364 45.18 -12.83 25.49
C PRO A 364 44.30 -12.49 24.28
N GLY A 365 43.77 -11.26 24.21
CA GLY A 365 42.86 -10.86 23.14
C GLY A 365 43.13 -9.45 22.65
N LEU A 366 42.26 -8.98 21.74
CA LEU A 366 42.37 -7.71 21.04
C LEU A 366 42.69 -6.54 21.98
N GLY A 367 41.95 -6.39 23.08
CA GLY A 367 42.15 -5.31 24.03
C GLY A 367 43.53 -5.32 24.68
N GLY A 368 44.06 -6.49 25.02
CA GLY A 368 45.41 -6.61 25.60
C GLY A 368 46.52 -6.31 24.58
N LEU A 369 46.28 -6.64 23.31
CA LEU A 369 47.20 -6.34 22.22
C LEU A 369 47.22 -4.84 21.87
N LEU A 370 46.08 -4.16 22.04
CA LEU A 370 45.95 -2.72 21.79
C LEU A 370 46.44 -1.86 22.97
N SER A 371 46.25 -2.30 24.21
CA SER A 371 46.72 -1.59 25.42
C SER A 371 48.23 -1.75 25.69
N ALA A 372 48.92 -2.68 25.01
CA ALA A 372 50.39 -2.75 25.09
C ALA A 372 51.01 -1.49 24.46
N SER A 373 52.11 -0.97 25.03
CA SER A 373 52.66 0.33 24.65
C SER A 373 54.18 0.35 24.78
N GLY A 374 54.88 0.58 23.66
CA GLY A 374 56.32 0.79 23.59
C GLY A 374 56.97 0.19 22.34
N PRO A 375 58.18 0.62 21.96
CA PRO A 375 58.83 0.16 20.72
C PRO A 375 59.05 -1.36 20.64
N ALA A 376 59.36 -1.98 21.78
CA ALA A 376 59.53 -3.43 21.85
C ALA A 376 58.20 -4.18 21.66
N ASP A 377 57.10 -3.62 22.16
CA ASP A 377 55.75 -4.19 22.01
C ASP A 377 55.22 -4.03 20.58
N ASP A 378 55.62 -2.98 19.86
CA ASP A 378 55.25 -2.76 18.46
C ASP A 378 56.00 -3.73 17.54
N ILE A 379 57.29 -3.97 17.79
CA ILE A 379 58.08 -4.96 17.05
C ILE A 379 57.54 -6.38 17.29
N ALA A 380 57.12 -6.69 18.52
CA ALA A 380 56.57 -8.00 18.87
C ALA A 380 55.09 -8.19 18.46
N LEU A 381 54.40 -7.14 18.01
CA LEU A 381 52.95 -7.17 17.75
C LEU A 381 52.54 -8.28 16.76
N PRO A 382 53.21 -8.51 15.62
CA PRO A 382 52.81 -9.56 14.68
C PRO A 382 52.87 -10.96 15.30
N VAL A 383 53.93 -11.26 16.04
CA VAL A 383 54.11 -12.56 16.71
C VAL A 383 53.04 -12.73 17.79
N ARG A 384 52.85 -11.71 18.65
CA ARG A 384 51.85 -11.73 19.71
C ARG A 384 50.42 -11.84 19.19
N ALA A 385 50.13 -11.24 18.03
CA ALA A 385 48.84 -11.32 17.37
C ALA A 385 48.53 -12.77 16.96
N LEU A 386 49.51 -13.48 16.40
CA LEU A 386 49.37 -14.88 15.99
C LEU A 386 49.27 -15.82 17.19
N ASP A 387 50.03 -15.58 18.25
CA ASP A 387 49.99 -16.35 19.50
C ASP A 387 48.66 -16.19 20.25
N ALA A 388 47.98 -15.05 20.07
CA ALA A 388 46.68 -14.78 20.68
C ALA A 388 45.51 -15.45 19.95
N LEU A 389 45.72 -15.98 18.73
CA LEU A 389 44.67 -16.63 17.96
C LEU A 389 44.28 -17.97 18.58
N GLN A 390 43.01 -18.10 18.92
CA GLN A 390 42.44 -19.32 19.47
C GLN A 390 41.89 -20.21 18.34
N PRO A 391 42.18 -21.52 18.33
CA PRO A 391 41.57 -22.44 17.38
C PRO A 391 40.07 -22.59 17.66
N THR A 392 39.31 -22.95 16.63
CA THR A 392 37.89 -23.33 16.76
C THR A 392 37.70 -24.80 16.38
N ALA A 393 36.50 -25.34 16.59
CA ALA A 393 36.15 -26.68 16.10
C ALA A 393 36.11 -26.77 14.55
N ILE A 394 36.11 -25.63 13.85
CA ILE A 394 36.07 -25.55 12.40
C ILE A 394 37.49 -25.41 11.88
N ASP A 395 37.92 -26.38 11.06
CA ASP A 395 39.24 -26.36 10.44
C ASP A 395 39.43 -25.12 9.57
N GLY A 396 40.63 -24.54 9.60
CA GLY A 396 40.94 -23.28 8.93
C GLY A 396 40.39 -22.01 9.60
N LEU A 397 39.57 -22.09 10.65
CA LEU A 397 39.03 -20.93 11.37
C LEU A 397 39.70 -20.73 12.74
N ARG A 398 40.29 -19.54 12.94
CA ARG A 398 40.80 -19.06 14.23
C ARG A 398 40.09 -17.78 14.67
N VAL A 399 40.00 -17.56 15.98
CA VAL A 399 39.36 -16.39 16.58
C VAL A 399 40.37 -15.59 17.40
N LEU A 400 40.37 -14.27 17.23
CA LEU A 400 41.03 -13.34 18.15
C LEU A 400 39.97 -12.86 19.17
N PRO A 401 39.98 -13.37 20.42
CA PRO A 401 39.01 -12.99 21.44
C PRO A 401 39.16 -11.50 21.84
N PRO A 402 38.15 -10.90 22.50
CA PRO A 402 38.21 -9.49 22.88
C PRO A 402 39.32 -9.24 23.91
N GLY A 403 39.55 -10.18 24.83
CA GLY A 403 40.56 -10.05 25.90
C GLY A 403 40.25 -8.93 26.90
N ALA A 404 41.18 -8.70 27.83
CA ALA A 404 41.09 -7.60 28.78
C ALA A 404 41.56 -6.28 28.12
N LEU A 405 40.68 -5.28 28.07
CA LEU A 405 41.01 -3.92 27.64
C LEU A 405 41.20 -3.01 28.86
N ARG A 406 42.25 -2.19 28.88
CA ARG A 406 42.53 -1.23 29.97
C ARG A 406 41.99 0.18 29.68
N ASP A 407 41.99 0.57 28.41
CA ASP A 407 41.64 1.91 27.93
C ASP A 407 40.19 1.97 27.41
N ASP A 408 39.69 3.15 27.00
CA ASP A 408 38.38 3.21 26.34
C ASP A 408 38.43 2.47 24.98
N PRO A 409 37.42 1.64 24.65
CA PRO A 409 37.34 0.93 23.38
C PRO A 409 37.51 1.79 22.13
N ALA A 410 36.98 3.02 22.13
CA ALA A 410 37.09 3.91 20.97
C ALA A 410 38.55 4.28 20.72
N ASP A 411 39.24 4.71 21.77
CA ASP A 411 40.62 5.18 21.70
C ASP A 411 41.56 4.05 21.29
N ALA A 412 41.37 2.85 21.84
CA ALA A 412 42.17 1.68 21.49
C ALA A 412 42.05 1.31 20.01
N LEU A 413 40.83 1.36 19.45
CA LEU A 413 40.54 1.03 18.05
C LEU A 413 40.98 2.13 17.08
N ALA A 414 41.12 3.38 17.54
CA ALA A 414 41.56 4.52 16.75
C ALA A 414 43.07 4.54 16.44
N THR A 415 43.86 3.68 17.09
CA THR A 415 45.32 3.72 17.01
C THR A 415 45.88 3.17 15.70
N ALA A 416 47.05 3.67 15.28
CA ALA A 416 47.81 3.08 14.17
C ALA A 416 48.21 1.60 14.44
N ARG A 417 48.27 1.22 15.72
CA ARG A 417 48.51 -0.14 16.19
C ARG A 417 47.41 -1.11 15.75
N MET A 418 46.14 -0.66 15.73
CA MET A 418 45.02 -1.46 15.20
C MET A 418 45.22 -1.77 13.70
N GLY A 419 45.61 -0.77 12.91
CA GLY A 419 45.93 -0.97 11.50
C GLY A 419 47.11 -1.93 11.29
N ALA A 420 48.18 -1.81 12.09
CA ALA A 420 49.32 -2.71 12.03
C ALA A 420 48.95 -4.15 12.43
N LEU A 421 48.09 -4.33 13.44
CA LEU A 421 47.56 -5.62 13.87
C LEU A 421 46.77 -6.29 12.74
N LEU A 422 45.82 -5.57 12.13
CA LEU A 422 44.99 -6.12 11.05
C LEU A 422 45.83 -6.53 9.83
N ARG A 423 46.86 -5.75 9.49
CA ARG A 423 47.84 -6.11 8.44
C ARG A 423 48.61 -7.39 8.78
N ALA A 424 49.13 -7.49 10.00
CA ALA A 424 49.83 -8.69 10.44
C ALA A 424 48.95 -9.95 10.38
N LEU A 425 47.65 -9.81 10.67
CA LEU A 425 46.69 -10.91 10.52
C LEU A 425 46.43 -11.23 9.05
N SER A 426 46.24 -10.23 8.17
CA SER A 426 45.99 -10.44 6.74
C SER A 426 47.18 -11.03 5.99
N ASP A 427 48.40 -10.88 6.51
CA ASP A 427 49.60 -11.50 5.93
C ASP A 427 49.64 -13.03 6.16
N THR A 428 48.84 -13.54 7.11
CA THR A 428 48.85 -14.97 7.50
C THR A 428 47.53 -15.71 7.26
N ALA A 429 46.48 -14.97 6.90
CA ALA A 429 45.14 -15.48 6.65
C ALA A 429 44.64 -14.98 5.29
N ASP A 430 43.85 -15.81 4.62
CA ASP A 430 43.28 -15.48 3.31
C ASP A 430 42.09 -14.51 3.48
N ILE A 431 41.50 -14.43 4.67
CA ILE A 431 40.49 -13.41 5.00
C ILE A 431 40.49 -13.15 6.51
N VAL A 432 40.48 -11.87 6.89
CA VAL A 432 40.29 -11.41 8.26
C VAL A 432 38.93 -10.76 8.36
N ILE A 433 38.05 -11.26 9.22
CA ILE A 433 36.71 -10.71 9.43
C ILE A 433 36.65 -10.06 10.79
N VAL A 434 36.22 -8.80 10.85
CA VAL A 434 36.14 -8.05 12.12
C VAL A 434 34.68 -7.80 12.47
N ASP A 435 34.20 -8.38 13.57
CA ASP A 435 32.88 -8.07 14.12
C ASP A 435 32.97 -6.77 14.92
N THR A 436 32.33 -5.70 14.45
CA THR A 436 32.40 -4.36 15.07
C THR A 436 31.12 -4.03 15.84
N PRO A 437 31.09 -2.98 16.69
CA PRO A 437 29.82 -2.49 17.24
C PRO A 437 28.93 -1.83 16.16
N PRO A 438 27.65 -1.54 16.44
CA PRO A 438 26.77 -0.86 15.49
C PRO A 438 27.24 0.55 15.14
N ALA A 439 27.32 0.87 13.84
CA ALA A 439 27.88 2.11 13.32
C ALA A 439 27.07 3.38 13.66
N LEU A 440 25.75 3.26 13.87
CA LEU A 440 24.93 4.42 14.27
C LEU A 440 25.24 4.87 15.70
N ALA A 441 25.70 3.95 16.55
CA ALA A 441 25.85 4.20 17.98
C ALA A 441 27.25 4.76 18.33
N LEU A 442 28.29 4.46 17.54
CA LEU A 442 29.68 4.57 17.98
C LEU A 442 30.65 4.87 16.83
N ALA A 443 31.64 5.74 17.09
CA ALA A 443 32.74 6.06 16.17
C ALA A 443 33.64 4.84 15.88
N ASP A 444 33.68 3.88 16.81
CA ASP A 444 34.50 2.66 16.82
C ASP A 444 34.47 1.90 15.49
N ALA A 445 33.27 1.66 14.94
CA ALA A 445 33.11 0.92 13.68
C ALA A 445 33.67 1.69 12.46
N SER A 446 33.55 3.02 12.46
CA SER A 446 34.09 3.85 11.37
C SER A 446 35.61 3.89 11.38
N MET A 447 36.22 3.89 12.57
CA MET A 447 37.67 3.93 12.72
C MET A 447 38.31 2.61 12.25
N VAL A 448 37.74 1.47 12.64
CA VAL A 448 38.22 0.16 12.18
C VAL A 448 38.00 -0.02 10.68
N ALA A 449 36.87 0.47 10.15
CA ALA A 449 36.55 0.40 8.73
C ALA A 449 37.53 1.17 7.83
N GLY A 450 38.18 2.22 8.34
CA GLY A 450 39.24 2.94 7.61
C GLY A 450 40.53 2.13 7.41
N TYR A 451 40.72 1.03 8.15
CA TYR A 451 41.84 0.11 7.97
C TYR A 451 41.49 -1.15 7.17
N ALA A 452 40.22 -1.29 6.75
CA ALA A 452 39.71 -2.48 6.08
C ALA A 452 39.71 -2.33 4.56
N ASP A 453 39.90 -3.44 3.85
CA ASP A 453 39.77 -3.49 2.38
C ASP A 453 38.31 -3.44 1.94
N GLY A 454 37.39 -3.85 2.81
CA GLY A 454 35.95 -3.81 2.55
C GLY A 454 35.12 -3.73 3.83
N THR A 455 34.00 -3.03 3.76
CA THR A 455 33.03 -2.90 4.86
C THR A 455 31.63 -3.27 4.36
N ILE A 456 30.95 -4.15 5.10
CA ILE A 456 29.53 -4.45 4.90
C ILE A 456 28.67 -3.90 6.03
N VAL A 457 27.51 -3.36 5.67
CA VAL A 457 26.53 -2.82 6.63
C VAL A 457 25.31 -3.73 6.65
N LEU A 458 24.94 -4.25 7.82
CA LEU A 458 23.70 -4.99 7.98
C LEU A 458 22.54 -4.04 8.26
N ALA A 459 21.43 -4.25 7.54
CA ALA A 459 20.15 -3.61 7.78
C ALA A 459 19.07 -4.66 8.03
N SER A 460 18.35 -4.56 9.14
CA SER A 460 17.23 -5.44 9.45
C SER A 460 15.94 -4.99 8.75
N MET A 461 15.38 -5.86 7.91
CA MET A 461 14.10 -5.63 7.26
C MET A 461 12.97 -5.46 8.29
N ASN A 462 12.08 -4.52 8.04
CA ASN A 462 10.98 -4.08 8.91
C ASN A 462 11.41 -3.53 10.28
N ARG A 463 12.69 -3.22 10.48
CA ARG A 463 13.21 -2.64 11.72
C ARG A 463 14.04 -1.39 11.46
N THR A 464 15.09 -1.51 10.66
CA THR A 464 16.00 -0.41 10.33
C THR A 464 15.26 0.68 9.57
N LYS A 465 15.48 1.94 9.95
CA LYS A 465 14.88 3.11 9.28
C LYS A 465 15.79 3.63 8.17
N GLN A 466 15.20 3.99 7.05
CA GLN A 466 15.89 4.50 5.87
C GLN A 466 16.83 5.67 6.18
N PRO A 467 16.41 6.73 6.93
CA PRO A 467 17.30 7.85 7.23
C PRO A 467 18.52 7.47 8.08
N LEU A 468 18.38 6.46 8.96
CA LEU A 468 19.48 5.99 9.80
C LEU A 468 20.51 5.20 8.98
N LEU A 469 20.03 4.36 8.04
CA LEU A 469 20.90 3.66 7.11
C LEU A 469 21.68 4.64 6.24
N SER A 470 21.00 5.63 5.63
CA SER A 470 21.66 6.67 4.84
C SER A 470 22.71 7.42 5.66
N HIS A 471 22.39 7.80 6.91
CA HIS A 471 23.34 8.48 7.79
C HIS A 471 24.58 7.62 8.09
N VAL A 472 24.42 6.32 8.37
CA VAL A 472 25.55 5.40 8.58
C VAL A 472 26.44 5.31 7.33
N PHE A 473 25.84 5.20 6.14
CA PHE A 473 26.58 5.19 4.88
C PHE A 473 27.37 6.48 4.65
N THR A 474 26.74 7.64 4.87
CA THR A 474 27.41 8.95 4.78
C THR A 474 28.59 9.03 5.75
N THR A 475 28.40 8.62 7.00
CA THR A 475 29.45 8.68 8.04
C THR A 475 30.61 7.74 7.73
N LEU A 476 30.35 6.50 7.34
CA LEU A 476 31.40 5.53 6.99
C LEU A 476 32.21 6.02 5.77
N THR A 477 31.52 6.49 4.73
CA THR A 477 32.16 7.00 3.51
C THR A 477 32.99 8.26 3.80
N ALA A 478 32.46 9.19 4.62
CA ALA A 478 33.19 10.40 5.02
C ALA A 478 34.47 10.10 5.83
N ASN A 479 34.49 8.96 6.54
CA ASN A 479 35.66 8.49 7.29
C ASN A 479 36.60 7.61 6.46
N GLY A 480 36.40 7.52 5.13
CA GLY A 480 37.29 6.81 4.22
C GLY A 480 37.10 5.28 4.18
N ALA A 481 36.02 4.76 4.75
CA ALA A 481 35.72 3.33 4.68
C ALA A 481 35.31 2.90 3.27
N ALA A 482 35.87 1.78 2.79
CA ALA A 482 35.46 1.13 1.54
C ALA A 482 34.15 0.34 1.76
N VAL A 483 32.99 1.01 1.67
CA VAL A 483 31.69 0.36 1.87
C VAL A 483 31.28 -0.43 0.61
N LEU A 484 31.33 -1.75 0.69
CA LEU A 484 31.02 -2.65 -0.43
C LEU A 484 29.52 -2.75 -0.72
N GLY A 485 28.69 -2.65 0.32
CA GLY A 485 27.25 -2.77 0.18
C GLY A 485 26.51 -3.08 1.47
N THR A 486 25.21 -3.34 1.31
CA THR A 486 24.32 -3.65 2.43
C THR A 486 23.89 -5.12 2.40
N VAL A 487 23.87 -5.76 3.57
CA VAL A 487 23.23 -7.08 3.76
C VAL A 487 21.83 -6.87 4.34
N ALA A 488 20.82 -7.25 3.57
CA ALA A 488 19.42 -7.18 3.99
C ALA A 488 19.09 -8.39 4.89
N ASN A 489 19.13 -8.20 6.21
CA ASN A 489 18.89 -9.26 7.17
C ASN A 489 17.41 -9.33 7.60
N ARG A 490 16.96 -10.50 8.04
CA ARG A 490 15.57 -10.78 8.46
C ARG A 490 14.55 -10.55 7.35
N THR A 491 14.93 -10.84 6.11
CA THR A 491 14.00 -10.80 4.99
C THR A 491 12.89 -11.83 5.21
N ARG A 492 11.66 -11.46 4.86
CA ARG A 492 10.56 -12.41 4.84
C ARG A 492 10.66 -13.17 3.53
N HIS A 493 10.99 -14.45 3.62
CA HIS A 493 11.05 -15.33 2.46
C HIS A 493 9.70 -15.30 1.72
N LYS A 494 9.70 -14.74 0.53
CA LYS A 494 8.80 -15.15 -0.54
C LYS A 494 9.70 -15.64 -1.66
N LEU A 495 10.25 -16.84 -1.48
CA LEU A 495 10.62 -17.58 -2.68
C LEU A 495 9.32 -17.75 -3.50
N PRO A 496 9.34 -17.47 -4.80
CA PRO A 496 8.28 -17.92 -5.70
C PRO A 496 8.02 -19.41 -5.45
N ARG A 497 6.76 -19.86 -5.53
CA ARG A 497 6.38 -21.26 -5.27
C ARG A 497 7.20 -22.26 -6.11
N SER A 498 7.65 -21.85 -7.30
CA SER A 498 8.55 -22.61 -8.18
C SER A 498 9.95 -22.79 -7.60
N TYR A 499 10.52 -21.75 -6.98
CA TYR A 499 11.86 -21.79 -6.38
C TYR A 499 11.86 -22.59 -5.07
N SER A 500 10.78 -22.54 -4.29
CA SER A 500 10.66 -23.41 -3.10
C SER A 500 10.56 -24.90 -3.45
N ALA A 501 9.98 -25.24 -4.60
CA ALA A 501 9.89 -26.63 -5.05
C ALA A 501 11.27 -27.19 -5.44
N TYR A 502 12.15 -26.37 -6.00
CA TYR A 502 13.50 -26.78 -6.40
C TYR A 502 14.40 -27.08 -5.19
N TYR A 503 14.33 -26.27 -4.12
CA TYR A 503 15.13 -26.49 -2.90
C TYR A 503 14.52 -27.48 -1.91
N LEU A 504 13.22 -27.79 -2.01
CA LEU A 504 12.56 -28.82 -1.18
C LEU A 504 12.57 -30.21 -1.82
N ALA A 505 12.95 -30.33 -3.11
CA ALA A 505 13.00 -31.61 -3.82
C ALA A 505 14.16 -32.52 -3.37
N ASP A 506 15.24 -31.96 -2.81
CA ASP A 506 16.40 -32.75 -2.36
C ASP A 506 16.27 -33.35 -0.94
N ASP A 507 15.20 -33.00 -0.20
CA ASP A 507 14.99 -33.47 1.19
C ASP A 507 14.09 -34.73 1.27
N GLU A 508 13.53 -35.20 0.15
CA GLU A 508 12.83 -36.48 0.05
C GLU A 508 13.79 -37.61 -0.38
N ARG A 509 14.74 -37.96 0.50
CA ARG A 509 15.30 -39.32 0.42
C ARG A 509 14.19 -40.30 0.78
N PRO A 510 13.87 -41.31 -0.06
CA PRO A 510 12.85 -42.29 0.30
C PRO A 510 13.33 -43.06 1.54
N ARG A 511 12.60 -42.93 2.65
CA ARG A 511 12.73 -43.84 3.78
C ARG A 511 12.37 -45.23 3.30
N MET A 512 13.37 -46.10 3.15
CA MET A 512 13.17 -47.53 2.93
C MET A 512 12.33 -48.10 4.08
N PRO A 513 11.17 -48.74 3.81
CA PRO A 513 10.43 -49.46 4.83
C PRO A 513 11.24 -50.67 5.28
N HIS A 514 11.37 -50.81 6.59
CA HIS A 514 12.03 -51.94 7.22
C HIS A 514 11.10 -53.17 7.15
N GLY A 515 11.57 -54.20 6.45
CA GLY A 515 11.26 -55.61 6.65
C GLY A 515 9.78 -56.03 6.58
N GLU A 516 9.38 -56.60 5.44
CA GLU A 516 8.43 -57.71 5.43
C GLU A 516 8.57 -58.57 4.16
N ARG A 517 8.25 -59.85 4.33
CA ARG A 517 8.61 -61.03 3.54
C ARG A 517 8.35 -60.90 2.02
N LEU A 518 9.38 -61.19 1.22
CA LEU A 518 9.23 -61.54 -0.19
C LEU A 518 9.02 -63.04 -0.32
N ASP A 519 7.76 -63.46 -0.40
CA ASP A 519 7.38 -64.72 -1.02
C ASP A 519 6.63 -64.42 -2.32
N ARG A 520 7.20 -64.94 -3.41
CA ARG A 520 6.49 -65.50 -4.56
C ARG A 520 5.48 -64.59 -5.25
N MET A 521 5.91 -63.96 -6.35
CA MET A 521 5.19 -64.12 -7.63
C MET A 521 6.07 -63.71 -8.80
N ASP A 522 6.39 -64.74 -9.56
CA ASP A 522 7.01 -64.74 -10.86
C ASP A 522 5.93 -64.43 -11.92
N ARG A 523 6.33 -63.71 -12.98
CA ARG A 523 5.78 -63.66 -14.36
C ARG A 523 5.24 -62.31 -14.88
N GLN A 524 5.97 -61.89 -15.92
CA GLN A 524 5.52 -61.22 -17.15
C GLN A 524 5.18 -59.72 -17.07
N SER A 525 6.14 -58.88 -17.46
CA SER A 525 6.06 -58.22 -18.77
C SER A 525 7.36 -57.47 -19.09
N SER A 526 7.90 -57.80 -20.26
CA SER A 526 9.11 -57.25 -20.85
C SER A 526 8.90 -55.83 -21.36
N VAL A 527 9.67 -54.86 -20.86
CA VAL A 527 10.01 -53.65 -21.61
C VAL A 527 11.52 -53.45 -21.54
N ARG A 528 12.08 -53.32 -22.74
CA ARG A 528 13.47 -53.41 -23.13
C ARG A 528 14.18 -52.08 -22.81
N ALA A 529 15.21 -52.10 -21.97
CA ALA A 529 16.10 -50.95 -21.79
C ALA A 529 16.96 -50.75 -23.05
N PRO A 530 17.11 -49.53 -23.59
CA PRO A 530 18.07 -49.29 -24.65
C PRO A 530 19.48 -49.19 -24.06
N ARG A 531 20.38 -50.00 -24.63
CA ARG A 531 21.82 -49.97 -24.42
C ARG A 531 22.40 -48.65 -24.94
N ALA A 532 23.40 -48.14 -24.22
CA ALA A 532 24.33 -47.13 -24.69
C ALA A 532 24.99 -47.58 -26.00
N ASP A 533 24.75 -46.84 -27.07
CA ASP A 533 25.56 -46.86 -28.28
C ASP A 533 26.23 -45.49 -28.40
N ARG A 534 27.55 -45.49 -28.24
CA ARG A 534 28.41 -44.37 -28.58
C ARG A 534 28.72 -44.48 -30.06
N SER A 535 27.94 -43.79 -30.89
CA SER A 535 28.33 -43.45 -32.25
C SER A 535 28.19 -41.93 -32.44
N GLU A 536 29.32 -41.24 -32.53
CA GLU A 536 29.36 -39.83 -32.95
C GLU A 536 28.83 -39.70 -34.39
N PRO A 537 27.95 -38.72 -34.69
CA PRO A 537 27.60 -38.40 -36.06
C PRO A 537 28.71 -37.60 -36.75
N ARG A 538 28.89 -37.84 -38.05
CA ARG A 538 29.93 -37.23 -38.91
C ARG A 538 29.73 -35.70 -39.10
N PRO A 539 30.79 -34.94 -39.39
CA PRO A 539 30.85 -33.49 -39.16
C PRO A 539 30.45 -32.64 -40.37
N HIS A 540 29.25 -32.80 -40.97
CA HIS A 540 28.78 -31.84 -42.01
C HIS A 540 27.25 -31.75 -42.04
N GLU A 541 26.59 -31.12 -41.05
CA GLU A 541 25.21 -30.58 -41.17
C GLU A 541 24.64 -29.86 -39.92
N ARG A 542 25.44 -29.57 -38.89
CA ARG A 542 24.92 -28.92 -37.67
C ARG A 542 24.68 -27.42 -37.96
N ARG A 543 23.42 -26.99 -37.94
CA ARG A 543 23.05 -25.56 -37.96
C ARG A 543 23.39 -24.93 -36.61
N ASP A 544 23.94 -23.72 -36.64
CA ASP A 544 24.26 -22.98 -35.42
C ASP A 544 22.94 -22.54 -34.74
N ARG A 545 22.74 -22.89 -33.47
CA ARG A 545 21.52 -22.57 -32.72
C ARG A 545 21.71 -21.31 -31.88
N VAL A 546 20.81 -20.34 -32.03
CA VAL A 546 20.80 -19.08 -31.28
C VAL A 546 19.54 -18.97 -30.45
N LEU A 547 19.68 -18.67 -29.16
CA LEU A 547 18.55 -18.46 -28.27
C LEU A 547 18.43 -16.97 -27.90
N VAL A 548 17.25 -16.39 -28.06
CA VAL A 548 16.96 -15.03 -27.59
C VAL A 548 16.07 -15.05 -26.34
N VAL A 549 16.49 -14.42 -25.24
CA VAL A 549 15.84 -14.54 -23.92
C VAL A 549 15.40 -13.19 -23.34
N CYS A 550 14.11 -13.10 -22.98
CA CYS A 550 13.56 -12.01 -22.16
C CYS A 550 12.74 -12.56 -20.98
N THR A 551 11.95 -11.73 -20.30
CA THR A 551 11.21 -12.15 -19.10
C THR A 551 10.10 -13.16 -19.42
N ALA A 552 9.03 -12.74 -20.11
CA ALA A 552 7.83 -13.57 -20.35
C ALA A 552 7.76 -14.22 -21.74
N ASN A 553 8.70 -13.91 -22.63
CA ASN A 553 8.69 -14.34 -24.04
C ASN A 553 7.40 -13.98 -24.81
N GLU A 554 6.77 -12.85 -24.46
CA GLU A 554 5.57 -12.36 -25.16
C GLU A 554 5.84 -11.12 -26.02
N SER A 555 6.96 -10.43 -25.83
CA SER A 555 7.22 -9.13 -26.50
C SER A 555 8.63 -9.03 -27.08
N ARG A 556 9.64 -8.78 -26.25
CA ARG A 556 11.00 -8.46 -26.73
C ARG A 556 11.71 -9.62 -27.43
N SER A 557 11.86 -10.78 -26.77
CA SER A 557 12.57 -11.91 -27.36
C SER A 557 11.92 -12.51 -28.62
N PRO A 558 10.58 -12.68 -28.74
CA PRO A 558 10.01 -13.15 -30.00
C PRO A 558 10.18 -12.13 -31.13
N PHE A 559 10.07 -10.83 -30.82
CA PHE A 559 10.29 -9.77 -31.80
C PHE A 559 11.75 -9.74 -32.30
N ALA A 560 12.72 -9.79 -31.37
CA ALA A 560 14.14 -9.82 -31.70
C ALA A 560 14.52 -11.09 -32.49
N ALA A 561 14.00 -12.26 -32.12
CA ALA A 561 14.20 -13.49 -32.87
C ALA A 561 13.62 -13.40 -34.30
N ALA A 562 12.41 -12.86 -34.47
CA ALA A 562 11.83 -12.66 -35.79
C ALA A 562 12.65 -11.68 -36.65
N MET A 563 13.17 -10.61 -36.06
CA MET A 563 13.99 -9.64 -36.77
C MET A 563 15.36 -10.21 -37.16
N LEU A 564 16.00 -10.96 -36.27
CA LEU A 564 17.26 -11.64 -36.57
C LEU A 564 17.05 -12.66 -37.71
N ARG A 565 15.99 -13.49 -37.65
CA ARG A 565 15.62 -14.41 -38.74
C ARG A 565 15.41 -13.70 -40.08
N ALA A 566 14.84 -12.49 -40.07
CA ALA A 566 14.64 -11.69 -41.27
C ALA A 566 15.97 -11.18 -41.87
N LYS A 567 16.92 -10.78 -41.02
CA LYS A 567 18.24 -10.28 -41.41
C LYS A 567 19.21 -11.40 -41.83
N THR A 568 19.02 -12.61 -41.32
CA THR A 568 19.88 -13.77 -41.61
C THR A 568 19.24 -14.77 -42.59
N ARG A 569 18.26 -14.34 -43.39
CA ARG A 569 17.61 -15.21 -44.39
C ARG A 569 18.64 -15.81 -45.35
N GLY A 570 18.71 -17.14 -45.37
CA GLY A 570 19.64 -17.90 -46.22
C GLY A 570 20.91 -18.37 -45.51
N SER A 571 21.12 -18.02 -44.24
CA SER A 571 22.20 -18.58 -43.42
C SER A 571 21.78 -19.88 -42.72
N ALA A 572 22.76 -20.62 -42.19
CA ALA A 572 22.55 -21.87 -41.46
C ALA A 572 22.29 -21.63 -39.95
N LEU A 573 21.50 -20.60 -39.62
CA LEU A 573 21.11 -20.27 -38.23
C LEU A 573 19.72 -20.80 -37.91
N ASP A 574 19.62 -21.54 -36.82
CA ASP A 574 18.35 -21.84 -36.17
C ASP A 574 18.18 -20.89 -34.98
N ILE A 575 17.09 -20.12 -34.97
CA ILE A 575 16.91 -19.04 -33.99
C ILE A 575 15.66 -19.35 -33.20
N ASP A 576 15.81 -19.52 -31.90
CA ASP A 576 14.74 -19.76 -30.94
C ASP A 576 14.56 -18.53 -30.03
N SER A 577 13.41 -18.46 -29.37
CA SER A 577 13.16 -17.45 -28.34
C SER A 577 12.51 -18.08 -27.13
N ALA A 578 12.92 -17.67 -25.93
CA ALA A 578 12.36 -18.18 -24.68
C ALA A 578 12.29 -17.08 -23.60
N GLY A 579 11.65 -17.42 -22.49
CA GLY A 579 11.41 -16.57 -21.35
C GLY A 579 12.05 -17.11 -20.08
N THR A 580 12.54 -16.25 -19.20
CA THR A 580 12.88 -16.66 -17.83
C THR A 580 11.64 -17.10 -17.04
N GLU A 581 10.46 -16.62 -17.46
CA GLU A 581 9.14 -17.02 -17.01
C GLU A 581 8.31 -17.56 -18.19
N ALA A 582 7.57 -18.67 -18.00
CA ALA A 582 6.60 -19.15 -18.98
C ALA A 582 5.20 -18.63 -18.67
N THR A 583 4.52 -18.14 -19.70
CA THR A 583 3.09 -17.79 -19.63
C THR A 583 2.21 -18.70 -20.49
N GLY A 584 2.80 -19.40 -21.48
CA GLY A 584 2.07 -20.24 -22.45
C GLY A 584 1.15 -19.45 -23.39
N ARG A 585 1.27 -18.11 -23.40
CA ARG A 585 0.48 -17.20 -24.26
C ARG A 585 1.24 -16.90 -25.54
N GLY A 586 0.53 -16.45 -26.58
CA GLY A 586 1.16 -15.93 -27.79
C GLY A 586 1.83 -14.57 -27.57
N ALA A 587 2.41 -14.00 -28.63
CA ALA A 587 2.95 -12.64 -28.57
C ALA A 587 1.86 -11.64 -28.11
N SER A 588 2.25 -10.65 -27.31
CA SER A 588 1.33 -9.62 -26.82
C SER A 588 0.70 -8.87 -28.00
N GLN A 589 -0.56 -8.43 -27.86
CA GLN A 589 -1.28 -7.76 -28.95
C GLN A 589 -0.49 -6.54 -29.49
N THR A 590 0.18 -5.80 -28.61
CA THR A 590 1.02 -4.66 -28.98
C THR A 590 2.29 -5.09 -29.71
N ALA A 591 2.94 -6.18 -29.29
CA ALA A 591 4.09 -6.74 -29.98
C ALA A 591 3.73 -7.23 -31.39
N ALA A 592 2.59 -7.92 -31.53
CA ALA A 592 2.09 -8.38 -32.82
C ALA A 592 1.77 -7.23 -33.79
N LEU A 593 1.15 -6.14 -33.28
CA LEU A 593 0.88 -4.94 -34.09
C LEU A 593 2.16 -4.26 -34.60
N HIS A 594 3.17 -4.11 -33.74
CA HIS A 594 4.45 -3.54 -34.14
C HIS A 594 5.25 -4.48 -35.05
N ALA A 595 5.15 -5.79 -34.86
CA ALA A 595 5.79 -6.78 -35.73
C ALA A 595 5.19 -6.71 -37.14
N ALA A 596 3.86 -6.68 -37.25
CA ALA A 596 3.18 -6.53 -38.53
C ALA A 596 3.57 -5.22 -39.23
N ALA A 597 3.69 -4.11 -38.49
CA ALA A 597 4.16 -2.83 -39.03
C ALA A 597 5.62 -2.86 -39.53
N ALA A 598 6.44 -3.75 -38.97
CA ALA A 598 7.82 -4.00 -39.40
C ALA A 598 7.95 -5.12 -40.45
N GLY A 599 6.83 -5.68 -40.94
CA GLY A 599 6.83 -6.79 -41.90
C GLY A 599 7.24 -8.16 -41.30
N LEU A 600 7.15 -8.31 -39.98
CA LEU A 600 7.46 -9.53 -39.24
C LEU A 600 6.16 -10.25 -38.83
N ASP A 601 6.17 -11.59 -38.90
CA ASP A 601 5.04 -12.43 -38.48
C ASP A 601 5.33 -13.09 -37.13
N LEU A 602 4.50 -12.81 -36.13
CA LEU A 602 4.52 -13.43 -34.79
C LEU A 602 3.24 -14.23 -34.49
N SER A 603 2.38 -14.46 -35.48
CA SER A 603 1.06 -15.07 -35.28
C SER A 603 1.12 -16.52 -34.79
N SER A 604 2.19 -17.24 -35.11
CA SER A 604 2.45 -18.62 -34.67
C SER A 604 3.29 -18.72 -33.40
N HIS A 605 3.71 -17.60 -32.80
CA HIS A 605 4.57 -17.61 -31.62
C HIS A 605 3.80 -18.07 -30.37
N THR A 606 4.43 -18.90 -29.55
CA THR A 606 3.93 -19.32 -28.23
C THR A 606 5.05 -19.16 -27.22
N SER A 607 4.77 -18.49 -26.09
CA SER A 607 5.72 -18.28 -25.00
C SER A 607 6.18 -19.62 -24.43
N THR A 608 7.50 -19.83 -24.42
CA THR A 608 8.18 -20.99 -23.85
C THR A 608 9.12 -20.56 -22.73
N GLN A 609 9.23 -21.37 -21.68
CA GLN A 609 10.25 -21.15 -20.65
C GLN A 609 11.59 -21.65 -21.14
N VAL A 610 12.65 -20.96 -20.75
CA VAL A 610 14.00 -21.52 -20.81
C VAL A 610 14.05 -22.78 -19.93
N ASP A 611 14.46 -23.90 -20.53
CA ASP A 611 14.86 -25.10 -19.81
C ASP A 611 16.38 -25.08 -19.59
N PRO A 612 16.88 -24.99 -18.35
CA PRO A 612 18.31 -24.95 -18.06
C PRO A 612 19.09 -26.11 -18.68
N ALA A 613 18.49 -27.31 -18.76
CA ALA A 613 19.15 -28.48 -19.33
C ALA A 613 19.40 -28.35 -20.84
N SER A 614 18.58 -27.55 -21.54
CA SER A 614 18.70 -27.31 -22.98
C SER A 614 19.65 -26.16 -23.35
N LEU A 615 20.07 -25.34 -22.37
CA LEU A 615 20.87 -24.14 -22.64
C LEU A 615 22.23 -24.45 -23.26
N THR A 616 22.84 -25.59 -22.90
CA THR A 616 24.12 -26.04 -23.46
C THR A 616 24.03 -26.51 -24.90
N GLU A 617 22.81 -26.72 -25.43
CA GLU A 617 22.59 -27.08 -26.83
C GLU A 617 22.73 -25.89 -27.79
N TYR A 618 22.68 -24.66 -27.26
CA TYR A 618 22.78 -23.43 -28.03
C TYR A 618 24.23 -23.00 -28.20
N ASP A 619 24.55 -22.53 -29.41
CA ASP A 619 25.87 -22.06 -29.80
C ASP A 619 26.05 -20.58 -29.45
N LEU A 620 24.96 -19.81 -29.32
CA LEU A 620 24.95 -18.42 -28.85
C LEU A 620 23.64 -18.13 -28.10
N ILE A 621 23.73 -17.46 -26.96
CA ILE A 621 22.57 -17.04 -26.16
C ILE A 621 22.60 -15.52 -26.03
N LEU A 622 21.54 -14.87 -26.53
CA LEU A 622 21.36 -13.43 -26.52
C LEU A 622 20.26 -13.04 -25.56
N THR A 623 20.60 -12.21 -24.58
CA THR A 623 19.66 -11.71 -23.58
C THR A 623 19.29 -10.26 -23.84
N LEU A 624 18.06 -9.89 -23.51
CA LEU A 624 17.60 -8.51 -23.69
C LEU A 624 18.09 -7.57 -22.59
N THR A 625 18.51 -8.12 -21.44
CA THR A 625 19.07 -7.35 -20.32
C THR A 625 20.09 -8.20 -19.58
N ARG A 626 21.01 -7.55 -18.88
CA ARG A 626 22.01 -8.19 -18.01
C ARG A 626 21.36 -8.95 -16.86
N GLU A 627 20.18 -8.55 -16.40
CA GLU A 627 19.40 -9.30 -15.42
C GLU A 627 19.01 -10.70 -15.94
N HIS A 628 18.59 -10.81 -17.21
CA HIS A 628 18.32 -12.11 -17.82
C HIS A 628 19.61 -12.93 -17.93
N ALA A 629 20.74 -12.32 -18.34
CA ALA A 629 22.03 -13.03 -18.40
C ALA A 629 22.44 -13.59 -17.04
N ARG A 630 22.39 -12.76 -15.98
CA ARG A 630 22.67 -13.18 -14.60
C ARG A 630 21.72 -14.31 -14.15
N THR A 631 20.46 -14.25 -14.55
CA THR A 631 19.47 -15.30 -14.25
C THR A 631 19.85 -16.63 -14.90
N LEU A 632 20.30 -16.62 -16.16
CA LEU A 632 20.72 -17.84 -16.86
C LEU A 632 22.02 -18.40 -16.28
N LEU A 633 23.02 -17.56 -16.01
CA LEU A 633 24.30 -17.96 -15.40
C LEU A 633 24.13 -18.55 -14.00
N ALA A 634 23.16 -18.07 -13.22
CA ALA A 634 22.86 -18.63 -11.92
C ALA A 634 22.35 -20.08 -12.00
N SER A 635 21.75 -20.47 -13.14
CA SER A 635 21.23 -21.82 -13.35
C SER A 635 22.22 -22.76 -14.04
N THR A 636 23.02 -22.23 -14.98
CA THR A 636 23.97 -23.00 -15.80
C THR A 636 25.20 -22.13 -16.00
N SER A 637 26.31 -22.42 -15.31
CA SER A 637 27.54 -21.65 -15.44
C SER A 637 28.27 -21.87 -16.77
N ASP A 638 28.11 -23.07 -17.35
CA ASP A 638 28.90 -23.55 -18.48
C ASP A 638 28.58 -22.83 -19.79
N ILE A 639 27.49 -22.05 -19.84
CA ILE A 639 27.12 -21.24 -21.00
C ILE A 639 27.78 -19.86 -21.01
N ALA A 640 28.56 -19.52 -19.97
CA ALA A 640 29.27 -18.24 -19.83
C ALA A 640 29.99 -17.78 -21.11
N PRO A 641 30.80 -18.62 -21.81
CA PRO A 641 31.48 -18.25 -23.05
C PRO A 641 30.56 -17.82 -24.19
N ARG A 642 29.30 -18.27 -24.17
CA ARG A 642 28.34 -18.15 -25.28
C ARG A 642 27.19 -17.20 -24.95
N LEU A 643 27.23 -16.53 -23.80
CA LEU A 643 26.12 -15.73 -23.28
C LEU A 643 26.45 -14.23 -23.30
N PHE A 644 25.62 -13.47 -24.00
CA PHE A 644 25.78 -12.03 -24.14
C PHE A 644 24.45 -11.29 -24.01
N THR A 645 24.47 -9.99 -23.73
CA THR A 645 23.33 -9.14 -24.09
C THR A 645 23.37 -8.80 -25.58
N VAL A 646 22.21 -8.50 -26.18
CA VAL A 646 22.12 -8.19 -27.62
C VAL A 646 23.04 -7.03 -28.01
N ARG A 647 23.04 -5.93 -27.25
CA ARG A 647 23.85 -4.74 -27.59
C ARG A 647 25.34 -4.96 -27.37
N GLN A 648 25.69 -5.67 -26.31
CA GLN A 648 27.06 -6.01 -26.01
C GLN A 648 27.66 -6.95 -27.05
N PHE A 649 26.91 -7.96 -27.50
CA PHE A 649 27.37 -8.86 -28.58
C PHE A 649 27.54 -8.10 -29.90
N ALA A 650 26.65 -7.17 -30.22
CA ALA A 650 26.76 -6.30 -31.39
C ALA A 650 28.03 -5.43 -31.35
N GLN A 651 28.38 -4.86 -30.19
CA GLN A 651 29.61 -4.09 -30.03
C GLN A 651 30.86 -4.98 -30.10
N TRP A 652 30.81 -6.19 -29.52
CA TRP A 652 31.94 -7.10 -29.52
C TRP A 652 32.24 -7.65 -30.92
N ILE A 653 31.20 -8.06 -31.66
CA ILE A 653 31.36 -8.69 -32.97
C ILE A 653 31.89 -7.71 -34.04
N ASP A 654 31.75 -6.40 -33.85
CA ASP A 654 32.29 -5.34 -34.74
C ASP A 654 33.84 -5.29 -34.79
N GLY A 655 34.53 -6.13 -34.02
CA GLY A 655 35.98 -6.31 -34.09
C GLY A 655 36.45 -7.77 -34.13
N HIS A 656 35.53 -8.74 -34.13
CA HIS A 656 35.83 -10.17 -33.99
C HIS A 656 35.16 -10.94 -35.14
N GLU A 657 35.90 -11.14 -36.23
CA GLU A 657 35.43 -11.90 -37.38
C GLU A 657 35.54 -13.41 -37.12
N ARG A 658 34.41 -14.12 -37.27
CA ARG A 658 34.38 -15.58 -37.14
C ARG A 658 35.23 -16.25 -38.23
N PRO A 659 36.21 -17.10 -37.87
CA PRO A 659 37.00 -17.85 -38.84
C PRO A 659 36.15 -18.78 -39.71
N SER A 660 36.44 -18.82 -41.02
CA SER A 660 35.71 -19.65 -41.97
C SER A 660 35.83 -21.15 -41.64
N GLY A 661 34.71 -21.83 -41.44
CA GLY A 661 34.65 -23.29 -41.20
C GLY A 661 34.66 -23.71 -39.73
N VAL A 662 34.72 -22.77 -38.78
CA VAL A 662 34.60 -23.04 -37.33
C VAL A 662 33.13 -22.90 -36.90
N SER A 663 32.61 -23.75 -36.00
CA SER A 663 31.23 -23.62 -35.50
C SER A 663 31.10 -22.41 -34.57
N LEU A 664 29.89 -21.83 -34.46
CA LEU A 664 29.68 -20.62 -33.66
C LEU A 664 30.05 -20.86 -32.18
N GLY A 665 29.63 -22.00 -31.64
CA GLY A 665 29.91 -22.36 -30.25
C GLY A 665 31.40 -22.57 -29.99
N SER A 666 32.13 -23.27 -30.87
CA SER A 666 33.56 -23.49 -30.66
C SER A 666 34.39 -22.22 -30.81
N TRP A 667 33.98 -21.31 -31.70
CA TRP A 667 34.64 -20.02 -31.85
C TRP A 667 34.47 -19.16 -30.59
N LEU A 668 33.25 -19.10 -30.05
CA LEU A 668 32.97 -18.36 -28.82
C LEU A 668 33.65 -18.99 -27.58
N ASP A 669 33.74 -20.32 -27.52
CA ASP A 669 34.47 -21.01 -26.45
C ASP A 669 35.98 -20.70 -26.47
N ASP A 670 36.59 -20.57 -27.65
CA ASP A 670 38.04 -20.33 -27.82
C ASP A 670 38.44 -18.86 -27.55
N GLU A 671 37.57 -17.91 -27.90
CA GLU A 671 37.75 -16.48 -27.59
C GLU A 671 37.50 -16.16 -26.09
N SER A 672 36.97 -17.10 -25.32
CA SER A 672 36.44 -16.87 -23.96
C SER A 672 37.45 -16.84 -22.80
N ASP A 673 38.74 -16.62 -23.06
CA ASP A 673 39.76 -16.41 -22.01
C ASP A 673 39.53 -15.10 -21.19
N GLN A 674 38.43 -14.39 -21.47
CA GLN A 674 37.90 -13.26 -20.70
C GLN A 674 36.74 -13.73 -19.84
N SER A 675 36.82 -13.50 -18.52
CA SER A 675 35.77 -13.93 -17.60
C SER A 675 34.40 -13.40 -18.05
N ALA A 676 33.43 -14.27 -18.32
CA ALA A 676 32.10 -13.88 -18.80
C ALA A 676 31.37 -12.91 -17.84
N LEU A 677 31.86 -12.78 -16.61
CA LEU A 677 31.41 -11.82 -15.60
C LEU A 677 32.03 -10.42 -15.80
N ASP A 678 33.31 -10.31 -16.20
CA ASP A 678 33.93 -9.03 -16.59
C ASP A 678 33.30 -8.49 -17.87
N PHE A 679 32.91 -9.40 -18.76
CA PHE A 679 32.30 -9.02 -20.02
C PHE A 679 30.91 -8.39 -19.82
N LEU A 680 30.09 -8.92 -18.92
CA LEU A 680 28.69 -8.49 -18.70
C LEU A 680 28.50 -7.05 -18.20
N GLY A 681 29.56 -6.32 -17.83
CA GLY A 681 29.63 -4.87 -17.69
C GLY A 681 28.61 -4.18 -16.76
N ASP A 682 29.00 -3.04 -16.17
CA ASP A 682 28.05 -2.21 -15.42
C ASP A 682 27.35 -1.14 -16.26
N ASN A 683 27.58 -1.10 -17.58
CA ASN A 683 26.97 -0.11 -18.46
C ASN A 683 25.45 -0.30 -18.61
N PRO A 684 24.59 0.62 -18.10
CA PRO A 684 23.14 0.55 -18.27
C PRO A 684 22.68 0.65 -19.72
N GLU A 685 23.54 1.08 -20.63
CA GLU A 685 23.19 1.14 -22.05
C GLU A 685 23.07 -0.24 -22.69
N ASP A 686 23.62 -1.31 -22.12
CA ASP A 686 23.54 -2.64 -22.74
C ASP A 686 22.15 -3.30 -22.61
N ASP A 687 21.28 -2.74 -21.77
CA ASP A 687 19.94 -3.24 -21.52
C ASP A 687 18.91 -2.70 -22.53
N ILE A 688 18.09 -3.60 -23.08
CA ILE A 688 16.94 -3.27 -23.91
C ILE A 688 15.66 -3.32 -23.05
N ASP A 689 15.20 -2.12 -22.70
CA ASP A 689 14.03 -1.87 -21.86
C ASP A 689 12.76 -2.59 -22.32
N ASP A 690 11.94 -3.05 -21.37
CA ASP A 690 10.63 -3.63 -21.66
C ASP A 690 9.60 -2.55 -22.06
N PRO A 691 8.97 -2.65 -23.25
CA PRO A 691 7.96 -1.70 -23.68
C PRO A 691 6.54 -1.99 -23.13
N THR A 692 6.33 -3.08 -22.37
CA THR A 692 5.01 -3.48 -21.85
C THR A 692 4.37 -2.39 -20.97
N GLY A 693 3.10 -2.09 -21.25
CA GLY A 693 2.28 -1.11 -20.51
C GLY A 693 2.62 0.38 -20.74
N ARG A 694 3.39 0.72 -21.79
CA ARG A 694 3.94 2.07 -22.02
C ARG A 694 3.60 2.64 -23.42
N THR A 695 3.88 3.93 -23.62
CA THR A 695 3.56 4.75 -24.82
C THR A 695 4.28 4.27 -26.10
N ALA A 696 3.69 4.55 -27.27
CA ALA A 696 4.21 4.22 -28.60
C ALA A 696 5.65 4.69 -28.88
N SER A 697 6.11 5.75 -28.18
CA SER A 697 7.49 6.26 -28.27
C SER A 697 8.53 5.22 -27.84
N ARG A 698 8.27 4.44 -26.77
CA ARG A 698 9.21 3.43 -26.27
C ARG A 698 9.33 2.22 -27.17
N TRP A 699 8.25 1.82 -27.84
CA TRP A 699 8.31 0.79 -28.88
C TRP A 699 9.22 1.22 -30.03
N LYS A 700 9.13 2.49 -30.46
CA LYS A 700 10.04 3.01 -31.50
C LYS A 700 11.51 2.96 -31.06
N THR A 701 11.81 3.37 -29.83
CA THR A 701 13.17 3.31 -29.29
C THR A 701 13.69 1.87 -29.21
N MET A 702 12.89 0.94 -28.67
CA MET A 702 13.27 -0.47 -28.59
C MET A 702 13.52 -1.08 -29.98
N ILE A 703 12.65 -0.81 -30.95
CA ILE A 703 12.80 -1.31 -32.32
C ILE A 703 14.07 -0.77 -32.96
N ALA A 704 14.36 0.53 -32.81
CA ALA A 704 15.58 1.14 -33.36
C ALA A 704 16.84 0.51 -32.77
N LEU A 705 16.89 0.33 -31.44
CA LEU A 705 18.04 -0.30 -30.76
C LEU A 705 18.23 -1.76 -31.19
N LEU A 706 17.14 -2.52 -31.33
CA LEU A 706 17.24 -3.90 -31.80
C LEU A 706 17.63 -3.97 -33.28
N ASP A 707 17.14 -3.05 -34.13
CA ASP A 707 17.38 -3.08 -35.58
C ASP A 707 18.85 -2.82 -35.91
N GLU A 708 19.46 -1.87 -35.21
CA GLU A 708 20.89 -1.55 -35.24
C GLU A 708 21.71 -2.74 -34.73
N ALA A 709 21.51 -3.15 -33.47
CA ALA A 709 22.32 -4.22 -32.87
C ALA A 709 22.20 -5.56 -33.62
N LEU A 710 21.01 -5.95 -34.08
CA LEU A 710 20.84 -7.19 -34.84
C LEU A 710 21.36 -7.10 -36.27
N ALA A 711 21.53 -5.89 -36.84
CA ALA A 711 22.21 -5.73 -38.12
C ALA A 711 23.71 -6.04 -37.98
N ASP A 712 24.36 -5.47 -36.95
CA ASP A 712 25.78 -5.70 -36.67
C ASP A 712 26.06 -7.18 -36.39
N ILE A 713 25.20 -7.81 -35.60
CA ILE A 713 25.25 -9.26 -35.32
C ILE A 713 25.10 -10.07 -36.61
N ALA A 714 24.13 -9.74 -37.46
CA ALA A 714 23.93 -10.48 -38.71
C ALA A 714 25.12 -10.34 -39.66
N SER A 715 25.69 -9.13 -39.80
CA SER A 715 26.88 -8.91 -40.64
C SER A 715 28.14 -9.57 -40.08
N GLY A 716 28.33 -9.58 -38.76
CA GLY A 716 29.50 -10.18 -38.12
C GLY A 716 29.45 -11.71 -38.14
N LEU A 717 28.27 -12.31 -37.96
CA LEU A 717 28.11 -13.77 -38.02
C LEU A 717 28.23 -14.33 -39.44
N TYR A 718 27.80 -13.56 -40.44
CA TYR A 718 27.81 -13.95 -41.86
C TYR A 718 28.17 -12.75 -42.75
N PRO A 719 29.47 -12.40 -42.85
CA PRO A 719 29.91 -11.38 -43.78
C PRO A 719 29.54 -11.80 -45.19
N SER A 720 28.72 -10.99 -45.86
CA SER A 720 28.28 -11.26 -47.22
C SER A 720 29.51 -11.36 -48.14
N SER A 721 29.70 -12.49 -48.83
CA SER A 721 30.68 -12.54 -49.93
C SER A 721 30.40 -11.42 -50.94
N PRO A 722 31.42 -10.72 -51.46
CA PRO A 722 31.19 -9.58 -52.33
C PRO A 722 30.72 -10.06 -53.70
N SER A 723 29.42 -9.96 -53.97
CA SER A 723 28.94 -9.81 -55.36
C SER A 723 27.59 -9.08 -55.42
N HIS A 724 27.63 -7.99 -56.20
CA HIS A 724 26.53 -7.13 -56.66
C HIS A 724 26.14 -5.90 -55.83
N LEU A 725 26.96 -4.84 -55.99
CA LEU A 725 26.45 -3.47 -56.18
C LEU A 725 25.45 -3.42 -57.36
N PRO A 726 24.44 -2.53 -57.33
CA PRO A 726 24.63 -1.12 -57.71
C PRO A 726 23.92 -0.13 -56.73
N VAL A 727 24.56 0.92 -56.19
CA VAL A 727 24.83 2.28 -56.73
C VAL A 727 24.11 3.36 -55.87
N ALA A 728 24.89 4.37 -55.44
CA ALA A 728 24.54 5.74 -55.02
C ALA A 728 23.80 5.93 -53.65
N ALA A 729 24.05 6.92 -52.79
CA ALA A 729 24.75 8.19 -52.95
C ALA A 729 25.28 8.74 -51.60
N GLN A 730 26.47 9.35 -51.69
CA GLN A 730 26.90 10.61 -51.04
C GLN A 730 26.94 10.74 -49.50
N ARG A 731 28.19 10.67 -49.02
CA ARG A 731 28.81 11.59 -48.05
C ARG A 731 28.17 13.00 -48.05
N THR A 732 27.81 13.47 -46.86
CA THR A 732 28.09 14.86 -46.45
C THR A 732 28.66 14.88 -45.04
N ARG A 733 29.98 15.05 -44.96
CA ARG A 733 30.64 15.74 -43.85
C ARG A 733 30.18 17.19 -43.81
N ARG A 734 29.94 17.71 -42.61
CA ARG A 734 30.08 19.10 -42.14
C ARG A 734 29.77 19.07 -40.65
N SER A 735 30.51 19.69 -39.74
CA SER A 735 31.73 20.49 -39.73
C SER A 735 32.03 20.73 -38.25
#